data_AF-A0A9D9NIQ0-F1
#
_entry.id   AF-A0A9D9NIQ0-F1
#
_cell.length_a   1.000
_cell.length_b   1.000
_cell.length_c   1.000
_cell.angle_alpha   90.00
_cell.angle_beta   90.00
_cell.angle_gamma   90.00
#
_symmetry.space_group_name_H-M   'P 1'
#
loop_
_entity.id
_entity.type
_entity.pdbx_description
1 polymer ?
#
loop_
_entity_poly.entity_id
_entity_poly.type
_entity_poly.pdbx_seq_one_letter_code
_entity_poly.pdbx_strand_id
1 'polypeptide(L)'
;MEEQNISYTGITQATSDLGCPDGDLSISHNIVRDNGAMRPIWVPEADFKMNTAGDKLLYIHSGTGYKNYIYEDYSVKGLLSAFKIEDGVKTEIGTVYNIYNENLRHIQSVGNTLMIFTEGTIYYTLWKDGSYEKLGDKLPEVPLSFGLLAYPVKYSAQTNEEGNPNGTFKITFNGIAPGDLKKEFSDDNKRIISEQVLAKVNKFIQDNSRDKGMFMYPFFVRYALRLYDGSLTRHSAPILMIPSTRANPIVLWDHIGEEGVATEADLDIFGVPCKLDYLALSSSDEYSELQKWKDIVKGIDIFISEQIYTYDQNGYCDSFIDSSNFETFFIGKYADNTDMGGITGSFTSADWVNASMYYQKWIYSSIYSMHNGGQFPKTSLSLPEVNQEQVAEKIKTCSLFYFVKSIGIDSLSRFNREPIEIEKGYLDNISLKERMTDDYLSHDRIYAGYSYVYNQRLNIANVKREVFRGFRPREMCCYANGNMLYGPSGFIDYTVQNNHMFLYTTVNEGMKNISVISDYDDADPTAFGHYLFYPNPNATKMNVYVSSESHEVPLEEHTGLNGSFYFSGFNEMVTTSGSSTEVSSDNIVEERNKIYTSEVGNPFFFPLGGINTVGVGEILGISSTTRALSQGQFGQFPLLVFSTDGIWAMEVSDTGLYSVKQPVSRDVCSNPVSITQIDGAVVFVTEKGLMLIDGSNVALLSAELNGPDFDLTGVADIDTVMEKEGITGISGITDPIGFFQTCRIAYDYANQRLVLFNPEKPYAYLFSIDSRSWATMDSGFISSVTDYPDCYMQTGADVINLSTPADYNASASKKIMLMSRPIKLGDDGLKTVNAVVNRGTMEKSGGGLVVFASHDGFKYVPVGSAIGSRVSRLQGSPYKYFRILTVKDMKMNESISFTSIYFTRKWRNKPR
;
A
#
# COMPACT_ATOMS: atom_id res chain seq x y z
N MET A 1 -35.57 -37.83 -54.24
CA MET A 1 -35.45 -36.57 -53.48
C MET A 1 -34.93 -36.97 -52.12
N GLU A 2 -33.74 -36.51 -51.77
CA GLU A 2 -33.08 -36.75 -50.50
C GLU A 2 -33.46 -35.63 -49.51
N GLU A 3 -33.46 -35.95 -48.23
CA GLU A 3 -33.66 -34.99 -47.13
C GLU A 3 -32.46 -35.04 -46.20
N GLN A 4 -31.94 -33.87 -45.84
CA GLN A 4 -30.91 -33.73 -44.82
C GLN A 4 -31.34 -32.66 -43.82
N ASN A 5 -31.27 -33.01 -42.54
CA ASN A 5 -31.51 -32.09 -41.43
C ASN A 5 -30.18 -31.56 -40.92
N ILE A 6 -30.04 -30.24 -40.86
CA ILE A 6 -28.82 -29.55 -40.44
C ILE A 6 -29.12 -28.73 -39.20
N SER A 7 -28.47 -29.05 -38.09
CA SER A 7 -28.51 -28.23 -36.87
C SER A 7 -27.42 -27.18 -36.93
N TYR A 8 -27.77 -25.94 -36.61
CA TYR A 8 -26.79 -24.85 -36.58
C TYR A 8 -25.95 -24.90 -35.31
N THR A 9 -24.66 -24.58 -35.45
CA THR A 9 -23.69 -24.50 -34.33
C THR A 9 -23.58 -23.06 -33.85
N GLY A 10 -22.49 -22.37 -34.20
CA GLY A 10 -22.23 -20.97 -33.92
C GLY A 10 -21.34 -20.38 -35.01
N ILE A 11 -20.88 -19.16 -34.79
CA ILE A 11 -19.93 -18.52 -35.71
C ILE A 11 -18.60 -19.28 -35.67
N THR A 12 -18.09 -19.67 -36.84
CA THR A 12 -16.77 -20.28 -36.97
C THR A 12 -16.09 -19.84 -38.27
N GLN A 13 -14.78 -19.60 -38.17
CA GLN A 13 -13.84 -19.21 -39.22
C GLN A 13 -12.67 -20.20 -39.36
N ALA A 14 -12.46 -21.10 -38.39
CA ALA A 14 -11.25 -21.93 -38.27
C ALA A 14 -10.99 -22.90 -39.43
N THR A 15 -12.01 -23.30 -40.19
CA THR A 15 -11.86 -24.20 -41.34
C THR A 15 -12.08 -23.44 -42.65
N SER A 16 -11.48 -23.95 -43.73
CA SER A 16 -11.78 -23.42 -45.07
C SER A 16 -13.25 -23.67 -45.43
N ASP A 17 -13.81 -22.84 -46.32
CA ASP A 17 -15.18 -23.04 -46.83
C ASP A 17 -15.39 -24.45 -47.42
N LEU A 18 -14.36 -25.04 -48.02
CA LEU A 18 -14.38 -26.42 -48.53
C LEU A 18 -14.22 -27.49 -47.45
N GLY A 19 -13.72 -27.16 -46.27
CA GLY A 19 -13.53 -28.08 -45.15
C GLY A 19 -14.63 -28.00 -44.08
N CYS A 20 -15.42 -26.94 -44.06
CA CYS A 20 -16.41 -26.73 -42.99
C CYS A 20 -17.55 -27.77 -43.00
N PRO A 21 -17.99 -28.25 -41.81
CA PRO A 21 -19.21 -29.01 -41.63
C PRO A 21 -20.48 -28.26 -42.04
N ASP A 22 -21.47 -29.01 -42.54
CA ASP A 22 -22.82 -28.51 -42.77
C ASP A 22 -23.45 -28.10 -41.42
N GLY A 23 -23.78 -26.82 -41.25
CA GLY A 23 -24.40 -26.28 -40.03
C GLY A 23 -23.59 -25.19 -39.33
N ASP A 24 -22.33 -25.03 -39.69
CA ASP A 24 -21.51 -23.91 -39.25
C ASP A 24 -22.05 -22.58 -39.76
N LEU A 25 -21.87 -21.51 -38.98
CA LEU A 25 -22.38 -20.18 -39.32
C LEU A 25 -21.25 -19.22 -39.69
N SER A 26 -21.48 -18.43 -40.73
CA SER A 26 -20.68 -17.22 -41.00
C SER A 26 -21.20 -16.03 -40.20
N ILE A 27 -22.51 -15.96 -39.97
CA ILE A 27 -23.16 -14.89 -39.19
C ILE A 27 -24.19 -15.51 -38.26
N SER A 28 -24.16 -15.10 -36.99
CA SER A 28 -25.18 -15.39 -35.98
C SER A 28 -25.38 -14.13 -35.14
N HIS A 29 -26.26 -13.23 -35.60
CA HIS A 29 -26.46 -11.91 -35.01
C HIS A 29 -27.81 -11.82 -34.29
N ASN A 30 -27.80 -11.36 -33.04
CA ASN A 30 -28.90 -11.36 -32.07
C ASN A 30 -29.53 -12.75 -31.83
N ILE A 31 -28.84 -13.83 -32.21
CA ILE A 31 -29.28 -15.21 -32.06
C ILE A 31 -28.09 -16.09 -31.67
N VAL A 32 -28.29 -16.95 -30.67
CA VAL A 32 -27.25 -17.84 -30.13
C VAL A 32 -27.81 -19.24 -29.95
N ARG A 33 -26.95 -20.25 -29.96
CA ARG A 33 -27.35 -21.62 -29.68
C ARG A 33 -27.47 -21.81 -28.17
N ASP A 34 -28.69 -22.06 -27.72
CA ASP A 34 -29.01 -22.36 -26.33
C ASP A 34 -29.95 -23.56 -26.24
N ASN A 35 -29.70 -24.46 -25.30
CA ASN A 35 -30.56 -25.64 -25.07
C ASN A 35 -30.85 -26.44 -26.34
N GLY A 36 -29.85 -26.56 -27.22
CA GLY A 36 -29.91 -27.34 -28.46
C GLY A 36 -30.64 -26.68 -29.65
N ALA A 37 -31.06 -25.42 -29.55
CA ALA A 37 -31.69 -24.67 -30.64
C ALA A 37 -31.14 -23.24 -30.75
N MET A 38 -31.26 -22.62 -31.92
CA MET A 38 -30.94 -21.21 -32.10
C MET A 38 -32.09 -20.37 -31.51
N ARG A 39 -31.78 -19.51 -30.55
CA ARG A 39 -32.73 -18.68 -29.82
C ARG A 39 -32.31 -17.21 -29.86
N PRO A 40 -33.27 -16.26 -29.89
CA PRO A 40 -32.95 -14.85 -29.80
C PRO A 40 -32.20 -14.55 -28.50
N ILE A 41 -31.20 -13.67 -28.58
CA ILE A 41 -30.48 -13.19 -27.40
C ILE A 41 -31.40 -12.25 -26.63
N TRP A 42 -31.74 -12.64 -25.41
CA TRP A 42 -32.51 -11.80 -24.49
C TRP A 42 -31.58 -10.85 -23.73
N VAL A 43 -32.01 -9.61 -23.57
CA VAL A 43 -31.35 -8.57 -22.76
C VAL A 43 -32.37 -8.06 -21.74
N PRO A 44 -32.04 -8.00 -20.44
CA PRO A 44 -32.92 -7.48 -19.40
C PRO A 44 -33.36 -6.04 -19.65
N GLU A 45 -34.49 -5.65 -19.06
CA GLU A 45 -34.86 -4.24 -18.93
C GLU A 45 -33.89 -3.50 -17.98
N ALA A 46 -33.90 -2.17 -18.03
CA ALA A 46 -33.09 -1.35 -17.14
C ALA A 46 -33.48 -1.60 -15.67
N ASP A 47 -32.50 -1.97 -14.85
CA ASP A 47 -32.65 -2.15 -13.41
C ASP A 47 -32.82 -0.78 -12.72
N PHE A 48 -32.04 0.21 -13.17
CA PHE A 48 -32.19 1.61 -12.76
C PHE A 48 -31.63 2.56 -13.83
N LYS A 49 -31.82 3.86 -13.60
CA LYS A 49 -31.29 4.94 -14.45
C LYS A 49 -30.29 5.82 -13.71
N MET A 50 -29.23 6.20 -14.42
CA MET A 50 -28.33 7.28 -14.04
C MET A 50 -29.05 8.63 -14.10
N ASN A 51 -28.50 9.68 -13.48
CA ASN A 51 -29.15 10.99 -13.44
C ASN A 51 -29.13 11.64 -14.83
N THR A 52 -28.03 11.46 -15.56
CA THR A 52 -27.89 11.85 -16.96
C THR A 52 -27.35 10.72 -17.81
N ALA A 53 -27.50 10.82 -19.13
CA ALA A 53 -26.92 9.85 -20.07
C ALA A 53 -25.39 9.92 -20.17
N GLY A 54 -24.77 10.99 -19.66
CA GLY A 54 -23.33 11.16 -19.64
C GLY A 54 -22.66 10.67 -18.36
N ASP A 55 -23.43 10.49 -17.28
CA ASP A 55 -22.89 9.99 -16.01
C ASP A 55 -22.36 8.58 -16.22
N LYS A 56 -21.30 8.21 -15.51
CA LYS A 56 -20.67 6.91 -15.68
C LYS A 56 -20.63 6.16 -14.36
N LEU A 57 -21.29 5.01 -14.30
CA LEU A 57 -21.16 4.08 -13.17
C LEU A 57 -19.73 3.52 -13.15
N LEU A 58 -19.06 3.63 -12.00
CA LEU A 58 -17.64 3.28 -11.84
C LEU A 58 -17.43 2.08 -10.92
N TYR A 59 -18.16 2.02 -9.82
CA TYR A 59 -17.93 1.04 -8.76
C TYR A 59 -19.17 0.87 -7.88
N ILE A 60 -19.30 -0.29 -7.23
CA ILE A 60 -20.31 -0.54 -6.21
C ILE A 60 -19.59 -0.85 -4.91
N HIS A 61 -19.76 0.03 -3.93
CA HIS A 61 -19.19 -0.13 -2.60
C HIS A 61 -20.25 -0.74 -1.69
N SER A 62 -20.10 -2.02 -1.40
CA SER A 62 -21.03 -2.82 -0.60
C SER A 62 -20.36 -3.36 0.66
N GLY A 63 -21.13 -3.44 1.74
CA GLY A 63 -20.67 -3.94 3.04
C GLY A 63 -21.85 -4.33 3.92
N THR A 64 -21.60 -4.55 5.21
CA THR A 64 -22.67 -4.90 6.15
C THR A 64 -23.64 -3.73 6.32
N GLY A 65 -24.84 -3.84 5.73
CA GLY A 65 -25.90 -2.86 5.89
C GLY A 65 -25.87 -1.68 4.90
N TYR A 66 -25.03 -1.70 3.86
CA TYR A 66 -25.04 -0.68 2.81
C TYR A 66 -24.66 -1.25 1.43
N LYS A 67 -25.20 -0.63 0.38
CA LYS A 67 -24.83 -0.84 -1.03
C LYS A 67 -24.90 0.50 -1.75
N ASN A 68 -23.73 1.08 -2.00
CA ASN A 68 -23.58 2.42 -2.55
C ASN A 68 -23.00 2.35 -3.97
N TYR A 69 -23.66 2.99 -4.92
CA TYR A 69 -23.27 3.06 -6.32
C TYR A 69 -22.45 4.32 -6.54
N ILE A 70 -21.18 4.15 -6.92
CA ILE A 70 -20.22 5.23 -7.15
C ILE A 70 -20.18 5.56 -8.65
N TYR A 71 -20.35 6.84 -8.97
CA TYR A 71 -20.38 7.31 -10.34
C TYR A 71 -19.62 8.61 -10.53
N GLU A 72 -19.16 8.86 -11.75
CA GLU A 72 -18.62 10.16 -12.17
C GLU A 72 -19.74 11.01 -12.78
N ASP A 73 -19.89 12.23 -12.26
CA ASP A 73 -20.87 13.21 -12.75
C ASP A 73 -20.39 13.81 -14.08
N TYR A 74 -21.25 13.76 -15.10
CA TYR A 74 -20.94 14.30 -16.42
C TYR A 74 -20.74 15.82 -16.42
N SER A 75 -21.45 16.53 -15.56
CA SER A 75 -21.46 18.00 -15.53
C SER A 75 -20.17 18.58 -14.97
N VAL A 76 -19.45 17.81 -14.14
CA VAL A 76 -18.20 18.23 -13.50
C VAL A 76 -17.19 17.08 -13.59
N LYS A 77 -16.28 17.16 -14.56
CA LYS A 77 -15.22 16.16 -14.75
C LYS A 77 -14.45 15.91 -13.45
N GLY A 78 -14.29 14.65 -13.07
CA GLY A 78 -13.60 14.23 -11.85
C GLY A 78 -14.42 14.36 -10.56
N LEU A 79 -15.68 14.79 -10.61
CA LEU A 79 -16.56 14.74 -9.44
C LEU A 79 -17.13 13.33 -9.28
N LEU A 80 -16.71 12.65 -8.21
CA LEU A 80 -17.21 11.34 -7.84
C LEU A 80 -18.32 11.50 -6.80
N SER A 81 -19.47 10.92 -7.09
CA SER A 81 -20.67 10.97 -6.25
C SER A 81 -21.20 9.57 -5.99
N ALA A 82 -22.03 9.44 -4.96
CA ALA A 82 -22.67 8.19 -4.60
C ALA A 82 -24.18 8.33 -4.44
N PHE A 83 -24.89 7.27 -4.81
CA PHE A 83 -26.29 7.08 -4.47
C PHE A 83 -26.52 5.66 -3.94
N LYS A 84 -27.68 5.42 -3.33
CA LYS A 84 -28.15 4.09 -2.93
C LYS A 84 -29.52 3.82 -3.52
N ILE A 85 -29.87 2.54 -3.60
CA ILE A 85 -31.21 2.08 -4.00
C ILE A 85 -31.75 1.21 -2.87
N GLU A 86 -32.85 1.63 -2.26
CA GLU A 86 -33.56 0.91 -1.20
C GLU A 86 -35.03 0.79 -1.60
N ASP A 87 -35.60 -0.42 -1.59
CA ASP A 87 -36.99 -0.71 -2.00
C ASP A 87 -37.37 -0.11 -3.37
N GLY A 88 -36.41 -0.13 -4.32
CA GLY A 88 -36.57 0.43 -5.66
C GLY A 88 -36.49 1.95 -5.74
N VAL A 89 -36.23 2.64 -4.63
CA VAL A 89 -36.09 4.10 -4.56
C VAL A 89 -34.61 4.49 -4.58
N LYS A 90 -34.22 5.22 -5.62
CA LYS A 90 -32.90 5.84 -5.73
C LYS A 90 -32.81 7.09 -4.85
N THR A 91 -31.81 7.14 -3.96
CA THR A 91 -31.53 8.29 -3.08
C THR A 91 -30.06 8.70 -3.18
N GLU A 92 -29.81 9.99 -3.46
CA GLU A 92 -28.45 10.54 -3.50
C GLU A 92 -27.82 10.61 -2.10
N ILE A 93 -26.56 10.17 -1.99
CA ILE A 93 -25.73 10.29 -0.78
C ILE A 93 -24.92 11.59 -0.84
N GLY A 94 -24.45 11.96 -2.03
CA GLY A 94 -23.69 13.17 -2.29
C GLY A 94 -22.25 12.89 -2.73
N THR A 95 -21.37 13.89 -2.57
CA THR A 95 -19.99 13.83 -3.04
C THR A 95 -19.16 12.84 -2.24
N VAL A 96 -18.48 11.95 -2.95
CA VAL A 96 -17.45 11.05 -2.41
C VAL A 96 -16.10 11.78 -2.42
N TYR A 97 -15.67 12.24 -3.59
CA TYR A 97 -14.40 12.94 -3.78
C TYR A 97 -14.43 13.77 -5.06
N ASN A 98 -13.56 14.77 -5.17
CA ASN A 98 -13.32 15.48 -6.43
C ASN A 98 -11.84 15.36 -6.77
N ILE A 99 -11.52 14.68 -7.87
CA ILE A 99 -10.14 14.47 -8.34
C ILE A 99 -9.65 15.60 -9.27
N TYR A 100 -10.39 16.70 -9.40
CA TYR A 100 -9.97 17.95 -10.05
C TYR A 100 -9.33 17.77 -11.44
N ASN A 101 -10.07 17.14 -12.37
CA ASN A 101 -9.62 16.80 -13.74
C ASN A 101 -8.48 15.78 -13.86
N GLU A 102 -7.97 15.21 -12.75
CA GLU A 102 -7.07 14.06 -12.83
C GLU A 102 -7.74 12.89 -13.54
N ASN A 103 -6.93 12.05 -14.19
CA ASN A 103 -7.43 10.86 -14.85
C ASN A 103 -7.64 9.73 -13.82
N LEU A 104 -8.89 9.36 -13.61
CA LEU A 104 -9.27 8.19 -12.83
C LEU A 104 -8.80 6.91 -13.55
N ARG A 105 -8.11 6.02 -12.81
CA ARG A 105 -7.76 4.68 -13.29
C ARG A 105 -8.84 3.68 -12.91
N HIS A 106 -9.10 3.54 -11.61
CA HIS A 106 -10.09 2.61 -11.07
C HIS A 106 -10.36 2.91 -9.59
N ILE A 107 -11.35 2.22 -9.03
CA ILE A 107 -11.75 2.33 -7.62
C ILE A 107 -11.72 0.93 -7.01
N GLN A 108 -11.28 0.83 -5.76
CA GLN A 108 -11.36 -0.38 -4.94
C GLN A 108 -11.86 -0.05 -3.55
N SER A 109 -12.31 -1.06 -2.80
CA SER A 109 -12.67 -0.91 -1.40
C SER A 109 -12.16 -2.07 -0.55
N VAL A 110 -11.81 -1.77 0.70
CA VAL A 110 -11.54 -2.75 1.76
C VAL A 110 -12.37 -2.35 2.96
N GLY A 111 -13.39 -3.15 3.28
CA GLY A 111 -14.36 -2.79 4.30
C GLY A 111 -15.03 -1.45 3.98
N ASN A 112 -15.02 -0.53 4.94
CA ASN A 112 -15.61 0.82 4.79
C ASN A 112 -14.68 1.82 4.07
N THR A 113 -13.44 1.45 3.76
CA THR A 113 -12.48 2.34 3.11
C THR A 113 -12.58 2.20 1.60
N LEU A 114 -12.92 3.29 0.92
CA LEU A 114 -12.95 3.40 -0.52
C LEU A 114 -11.69 4.14 -1.00
N MET A 115 -11.00 3.54 -1.97
CA MET A 115 -9.72 4.00 -2.52
C MET A 115 -9.89 4.34 -3.99
N ILE A 116 -9.50 5.56 -4.34
CA ILE A 116 -9.63 6.13 -5.68
C ILE A 116 -8.23 6.24 -6.27
N PHE A 117 -7.94 5.41 -7.28
CA PHE A 117 -6.65 5.36 -7.94
C PHE A 117 -6.68 6.30 -9.15
N THR A 118 -5.79 7.30 -9.18
CA THR A 118 -5.57 8.17 -10.33
C THR A 118 -4.22 7.85 -10.98
N GLU A 119 -3.88 8.55 -12.07
CA GLU A 119 -2.52 8.45 -12.66
C GLU A 119 -1.41 8.90 -11.71
N GLY A 120 -1.73 9.76 -10.75
CA GLY A 120 -0.75 10.44 -9.93
C GLY A 120 -0.88 10.19 -8.43
N THR A 121 -1.97 9.62 -7.90
CA THR A 121 -2.20 9.48 -6.45
C THR A 121 -3.29 8.44 -6.13
N ILE A 122 -3.24 7.90 -4.89
CA ILE A 122 -4.33 7.12 -4.30
C ILE A 122 -5.02 8.03 -3.28
N TYR A 123 -6.30 8.31 -3.47
CA TYR A 123 -7.11 9.05 -2.51
C TYR A 123 -7.96 8.11 -1.66
N TYR A 124 -8.02 8.38 -0.36
CA TYR A 124 -8.73 7.57 0.62
C TYR A 124 -9.98 8.30 1.11
N THR A 125 -11.10 7.59 1.13
CA THR A 125 -12.35 8.05 1.74
C THR A 125 -12.92 6.95 2.63
N LEU A 126 -13.56 7.35 3.73
CA LEU A 126 -14.12 6.44 4.72
C LEU A 126 -15.64 6.56 4.73
N TRP A 127 -16.34 5.44 4.54
CA TRP A 127 -17.78 5.37 4.72
C TRP A 127 -18.12 5.32 6.21
N LYS A 128 -18.82 6.35 6.70
CA LYS A 128 -19.22 6.48 8.09
C LYS A 128 -20.46 7.37 8.24
N ASP A 129 -21.34 6.99 9.16
CA ASP A 129 -22.53 7.77 9.54
C ASP A 129 -23.40 8.20 8.33
N GLY A 130 -23.48 7.35 7.31
CA GLY A 130 -24.28 7.60 6.10
C GLY A 130 -23.65 8.54 5.07
N SER A 131 -22.37 8.88 5.21
CA SER A 131 -21.63 9.75 4.27
C SER A 131 -20.18 9.27 4.06
N TYR A 132 -19.50 9.87 3.08
CA TYR A 132 -18.08 9.63 2.83
C TYR A 132 -17.23 10.77 3.40
N GLU A 133 -16.36 10.44 4.35
CA GLU A 133 -15.36 11.36 4.91
C GLU A 133 -14.05 11.25 4.12
N LYS A 134 -13.48 12.40 3.74
CA LYS A 134 -12.23 12.46 2.96
C LYS A 134 -11.04 12.39 3.90
N LEU A 135 -10.20 11.37 3.75
CA LEU A 135 -9.01 11.19 4.59
C LEU A 135 -7.77 11.88 4.00
N GLY A 136 -7.62 11.86 2.68
CA GLY A 136 -6.47 12.44 1.98
C GLY A 136 -5.78 11.42 1.07
N ASP A 137 -4.48 11.62 0.82
CA ASP A 137 -3.67 10.82 -0.11
C ASP A 137 -2.59 9.96 0.57
N LYS A 138 -2.37 10.16 1.87
CA LYS A 138 -1.49 9.35 2.71
C LYS A 138 -1.85 9.53 4.18
N LEU A 139 -1.36 8.61 5.01
CA LEU A 139 -1.31 8.81 6.47
C LEU A 139 -0.47 10.07 6.77
N PRO A 140 -0.96 11.00 7.61
CA PRO A 140 -0.22 12.20 7.99
C PRO A 140 1.04 11.87 8.80
N GLU A 141 2.06 12.71 8.66
CA GLU A 141 3.23 12.69 9.55
C GLU A 141 2.88 13.37 10.88
N VAL A 142 3.43 12.90 12.00
CA VAL A 142 3.18 13.46 13.34
C VAL A 142 4.51 13.81 14.00
N PRO A 143 5.08 14.99 13.70
CA PRO A 143 6.40 15.35 14.19
C PRO A 143 6.36 15.59 15.70
N LEU A 144 7.08 14.77 16.46
CA LEU A 144 7.29 14.96 17.90
C LEU A 144 8.74 15.36 18.21
N SER A 145 8.89 16.27 19.17
CA SER A 145 10.18 16.62 19.77
C SER A 145 10.26 16.09 21.20
N PHE A 146 11.41 15.52 21.59
CA PHE A 146 11.65 14.99 22.93
C PHE A 146 12.76 15.74 23.65
N GLY A 147 12.62 15.91 24.97
CA GLY A 147 13.58 16.61 25.81
C GLY A 147 13.82 15.87 27.13
N LEU A 148 14.69 16.43 27.97
CA LEU A 148 14.97 15.91 29.30
C LEU A 148 14.76 16.99 30.35
N LEU A 149 14.09 16.62 31.44
CA LEU A 149 13.95 17.41 32.66
C LEU A 149 14.87 16.83 33.73
N ALA A 150 15.93 17.55 34.06
CA ALA A 150 16.97 17.14 35.00
C ALA A 150 16.62 17.46 36.46
N TYR A 151 16.96 16.53 37.35
CA TYR A 151 16.81 16.62 38.80
C TYR A 151 18.16 16.33 39.50
N PRO A 152 19.17 17.20 39.38
CA PRO A 152 20.46 16.97 40.01
C PRO A 152 20.35 16.69 41.51
N VAL A 153 21.02 15.64 41.96
CA VAL A 153 20.93 15.13 43.33
C VAL A 153 22.32 14.80 43.87
N LYS A 154 22.53 15.12 45.16
CA LYS A 154 23.69 14.69 45.95
C LYS A 154 23.24 13.77 47.06
N TYR A 155 23.94 12.67 47.26
CA TYR A 155 23.63 11.72 48.35
C TYR A 155 23.59 12.42 49.69
N SER A 156 24.58 13.27 49.99
CA SER A 156 24.68 14.02 51.24
C SER A 156 23.51 14.95 51.54
N ALA A 157 22.85 15.43 50.49
CA ALA A 157 21.77 16.39 50.57
C ALA A 157 20.38 15.72 50.53
N GLN A 158 20.32 14.41 50.28
CA GLN A 158 19.08 13.64 50.39
C GLN A 158 18.67 13.49 51.85
N THR A 159 17.36 13.54 52.09
CA THR A 159 16.77 13.37 53.41
C THR A 159 16.65 11.89 53.78
N ASN A 160 17.12 11.52 54.96
CA ASN A 160 16.94 10.19 55.54
C ASN A 160 15.50 10.00 56.08
N GLU A 161 15.19 8.79 56.57
CA GLU A 161 13.86 8.45 57.12
C GLU A 161 13.43 9.35 58.30
N GLU A 162 14.38 10.01 58.96
CA GLU A 162 14.16 10.88 60.11
C GLU A 162 13.98 12.37 59.73
N GLY A 163 14.03 12.71 58.45
CA GLY A 163 13.88 14.09 57.99
C GLY A 163 15.18 14.92 57.97
N ASN A 164 16.34 14.29 58.21
CA ASN A 164 17.65 14.95 58.23
C ASN A 164 18.46 14.67 56.95
N PRO A 165 19.33 15.59 56.47
CA PRO A 165 20.27 15.29 55.39
C PRO A 165 21.17 14.11 55.72
N ASN A 166 21.44 13.23 54.75
CA ASN A 166 22.28 12.04 54.93
C ASN A 166 23.72 12.36 55.34
N GLY A 167 24.28 13.49 54.90
CA GLY A 167 25.71 13.77 55.00
C GLY A 167 26.57 12.87 54.11
N THR A 168 27.88 13.10 54.10
CA THR A 168 28.83 12.22 53.40
C THR A 168 28.89 10.84 54.04
N PHE A 169 29.35 9.83 53.30
CA PHE A 169 29.53 8.48 53.81
C PHE A 169 31.01 8.13 53.92
N LYS A 170 31.40 7.51 55.04
CA LYS A 170 32.77 7.12 55.32
C LYS A 170 33.07 5.72 54.78
N ILE A 171 34.25 5.53 54.19
CA ILE A 171 34.83 4.23 53.82
C ILE A 171 36.16 4.01 54.54
N THR A 172 36.57 2.75 54.70
CA THR A 172 37.87 2.37 55.28
C THR A 172 38.65 1.45 54.35
N PHE A 173 39.98 1.52 54.37
CA PHE A 173 40.87 0.75 53.48
C PHE A 173 42.27 0.57 54.08
N ASN A 174 43.09 -0.29 53.45
CA ASN A 174 44.48 -0.47 53.87
C ASN A 174 45.28 0.80 53.57
N GLY A 175 46.17 1.17 54.48
CA GLY A 175 46.90 2.43 54.43
C GLY A 175 47.50 2.79 53.06
N ILE A 176 47.16 3.98 52.54
CA ILE A 176 47.72 4.57 51.31
C ILE A 176 48.58 5.77 51.69
N ALA A 177 49.84 5.79 51.22
CA ALA A 177 50.71 6.94 51.46
C ALA A 177 50.23 8.19 50.69
N PRO A 178 50.42 9.42 51.18
CA PRO A 178 49.91 10.64 50.53
C PRO A 178 50.37 10.81 49.07
N GLY A 179 51.60 10.37 48.75
CA GLY A 179 52.15 10.42 47.39
C GLY A 179 51.55 9.38 46.43
N ASP A 180 50.82 8.39 46.96
CA ASP A 180 50.23 7.29 46.21
C ASP A 180 48.70 7.41 46.07
N LEU A 181 48.06 8.40 46.71
CA LEU A 181 46.62 8.66 46.58
C LEU A 181 46.16 8.90 45.13
N LYS A 182 47.08 9.38 44.28
CA LYS A 182 46.84 9.64 42.85
C LYS A 182 47.25 8.49 41.94
N LYS A 183 47.71 7.37 42.50
CA LYS A 183 48.11 6.18 41.75
C LYS A 183 47.01 5.14 41.82
N GLU A 184 47.14 4.14 40.96
CA GLU A 184 46.32 2.95 40.99
C GLU A 184 46.41 2.26 42.37
N PHE A 185 45.28 1.87 42.92
CA PHE A 185 45.19 1.14 44.18
C PHE A 185 45.83 -0.25 44.09
N SER A 186 46.31 -0.76 45.22
CA SER A 186 46.69 -2.17 45.33
C SER A 186 45.47 -3.08 45.15
N ASP A 187 45.68 -4.33 44.73
CA ASP A 187 44.60 -5.31 44.52
C ASP A 187 43.67 -5.45 45.74
N ASP A 188 44.22 -5.44 46.95
CA ASP A 188 43.43 -5.47 48.19
C ASP A 188 42.57 -4.22 48.37
N ASN A 189 43.13 -3.02 48.11
CA ASN A 189 42.39 -1.77 48.22
C ASN A 189 41.34 -1.60 47.12
N LYS A 190 41.61 -2.08 45.89
CA LYS A 190 40.61 -2.16 44.82
C LYS A 190 39.38 -2.91 45.31
N ARG A 191 39.56 -4.10 45.91
CA ARG A 191 38.44 -4.88 46.45
C ARG A 191 37.73 -4.16 47.61
N ILE A 192 38.46 -3.76 48.65
CA ILE A 192 37.88 -3.19 49.88
C ILE A 192 37.10 -1.89 49.61
N ILE A 193 37.67 -1.01 48.78
CA ILE A 193 37.04 0.27 48.43
C ILE A 193 35.81 0.01 47.55
N SER A 194 35.93 -0.83 46.52
CA SER A 194 34.84 -1.10 45.58
C SER A 194 33.62 -1.74 46.27
N GLU A 195 33.83 -2.71 47.17
CA GLU A 195 32.72 -3.34 47.90
C GLU A 195 31.88 -2.33 48.70
N GLN A 196 32.52 -1.33 49.32
CA GLN A 196 31.83 -0.29 50.09
C GLN A 196 31.19 0.78 49.19
N VAL A 197 31.92 1.23 48.16
CA VAL A 197 31.49 2.34 47.28
C VAL A 197 30.39 1.89 46.33
N LEU A 198 30.57 0.77 45.63
CA LEU A 198 29.63 0.32 44.60
C LEU A 198 28.28 -0.06 45.23
N ALA A 199 28.26 -0.56 46.47
CA ALA A 199 27.01 -0.81 47.21
C ALA A 199 26.20 0.49 47.41
N LYS A 200 26.87 1.60 47.75
CA LYS A 200 26.24 2.92 47.92
C LYS A 200 25.83 3.53 46.57
N VAL A 201 26.67 3.42 45.56
CA VAL A 201 26.40 3.90 44.19
C VAL A 201 25.20 3.17 43.57
N ASN A 202 25.16 1.84 43.65
CA ASN A 202 24.06 1.05 43.10
C ASN A 202 22.74 1.36 43.81
N LYS A 203 22.76 1.56 45.14
CA LYS A 203 21.59 2.02 45.89
C LYS A 203 21.16 3.43 45.45
N PHE A 204 22.10 4.36 45.29
CA PHE A 204 21.81 5.71 44.83
C PHE A 204 21.14 5.71 43.44
N ILE A 205 21.61 4.88 42.51
CA ILE A 205 21.01 4.69 41.19
C ILE A 205 19.60 4.10 41.32
N GLN A 206 19.41 3.10 42.18
CA GLN A 206 18.08 2.52 42.40
C GLN A 206 17.09 3.58 42.92
N ASP A 207 17.47 4.31 43.96
CA ASP A 207 16.59 5.25 44.67
C ASP A 207 16.28 6.52 43.84
N ASN A 208 17.21 6.96 42.98
CA ASN A 208 17.08 8.22 42.23
C ASN A 208 16.78 8.08 40.75
N SER A 209 17.06 6.92 40.14
CA SER A 209 16.78 6.65 38.73
C SER A 209 15.68 5.60 38.59
N ARG A 210 15.97 4.34 38.93
CA ARG A 210 15.10 3.21 38.59
C ARG A 210 13.74 3.24 39.30
N ASP A 211 13.73 3.49 40.61
CA ASP A 211 12.49 3.54 41.41
C ASP A 211 11.58 4.72 41.05
N LYS A 212 12.15 5.76 40.43
CA LYS A 212 11.46 7.00 40.02
C LYS A 212 11.16 7.07 38.52
N GLY A 213 11.51 6.03 37.75
CA GLY A 213 11.35 6.03 36.30
C GLY A 213 12.17 7.10 35.58
N MET A 214 13.33 7.48 36.13
CA MET A 214 14.23 8.50 35.60
C MET A 214 15.47 7.87 34.96
N PHE A 215 16.07 8.58 34.02
CA PHE A 215 17.24 8.14 33.25
C PHE A 215 18.51 8.83 33.71
N MET A 216 19.61 8.09 33.82
CA MET A 216 20.94 8.61 34.16
C MET A 216 21.97 8.33 33.06
N TYR A 217 21.64 7.47 32.10
CA TYR A 217 22.53 7.04 31.02
C TYR A 217 21.89 7.34 29.66
N PRO A 218 22.68 7.44 28.58
CA PRO A 218 22.14 7.55 27.24
C PRO A 218 21.10 6.47 26.94
N PHE A 219 20.05 6.83 26.23
CA PHE A 219 19.04 5.90 25.75
C PHE A 219 18.39 6.49 24.50
N PHE A 220 17.71 5.67 23.71
CA PHE A 220 16.94 6.15 22.59
C PHE A 220 15.45 6.23 22.93
N VAL A 221 14.79 7.26 22.43
CA VAL A 221 13.33 7.31 22.31
C VAL A 221 12.94 7.24 20.84
N ARG A 222 11.83 6.57 20.55
CA ARG A 222 11.28 6.43 19.21
C ARG A 222 9.75 6.37 19.30
N TYR A 223 9.05 6.77 18.24
CA TYR A 223 7.58 6.66 18.21
C TYR A 223 7.07 6.17 16.86
N ALA A 224 5.83 5.69 16.85
CA ALA A 224 5.11 5.25 15.66
C ALA A 224 3.61 5.48 15.81
N LEU A 225 2.90 5.50 14.68
CA LEU A 225 1.44 5.48 14.66
C LEU A 225 0.94 4.04 14.84
N ARG A 226 0.06 3.82 15.82
CA ARG A 226 -0.66 2.57 15.98
C ARG A 226 -1.99 2.64 15.23
N LEU A 227 -2.19 1.71 14.30
CA LEU A 227 -3.44 1.58 13.54
C LEU A 227 -4.49 0.75 14.29
N TYR A 228 -5.72 0.73 13.79
CA TYR A 228 -6.86 0.05 14.40
C TYR A 228 -6.74 -1.48 14.51
N ASP A 229 -5.86 -2.09 13.72
CA ASP A 229 -5.53 -3.51 13.76
C ASP A 229 -4.34 -3.82 14.69
N GLY A 230 -3.74 -2.80 15.31
CA GLY A 230 -2.57 -2.90 16.19
C GLY A 230 -1.22 -2.74 15.48
N SER A 231 -1.20 -2.69 14.14
CA SER A 231 0.02 -2.50 13.34
C SER A 231 0.68 -1.14 13.61
N LEU A 232 2.01 -1.09 13.52
CA LEU A 232 2.80 0.13 13.69
C LEU A 232 3.32 0.62 12.33
N THR A 233 3.27 1.94 12.10
CA THR A 233 3.74 2.59 10.86
C THR A 233 4.24 4.00 11.14
N ARG A 234 4.89 4.65 10.16
CA ARG A 234 5.49 6.00 10.29
C ARG A 234 6.45 6.08 11.47
N HIS A 235 7.44 5.19 11.49
CA HIS A 235 8.40 5.11 12.60
C HIS A 235 9.37 6.28 12.55
N SER A 236 9.39 7.09 13.62
CA SER A 236 10.31 8.22 13.74
C SER A 236 11.78 7.80 13.62
N ALA A 237 12.68 8.78 13.47
CA ALA A 237 14.08 8.55 13.80
C ALA A 237 14.20 8.06 15.25
N PRO A 238 15.12 7.13 15.57
CA PRO A 238 15.54 6.92 16.94
C PRO A 238 16.32 8.15 17.41
N ILE A 239 15.86 8.76 18.50
CA ILE A 239 16.41 10.01 19.04
C ILE A 239 17.29 9.67 20.24
N LEU A 240 18.58 9.98 20.15
CA LEU A 240 19.52 9.77 21.25
C LEU A 240 19.27 10.83 22.35
N MET A 241 18.73 10.39 23.47
CA MET A 241 18.58 11.20 24.68
C MET A 241 19.86 11.11 25.50
N ILE A 242 20.37 12.25 25.98
CA ILE A 242 21.70 12.36 26.59
C ILE A 242 21.60 12.89 28.03
N PRO A 243 21.35 12.02 29.04
CA PRO A 243 21.49 12.39 30.46
C PRO A 243 22.94 12.48 30.96
N SER A 244 23.87 11.79 30.28
CA SER A 244 25.30 11.79 30.54
C SER A 244 26.06 11.29 29.30
N THR A 245 27.35 11.59 29.17
CA THR A 245 28.22 11.06 28.08
C THR A 245 29.39 10.22 28.59
N ARG A 246 29.72 10.33 29.88
CA ARG A 246 30.75 9.53 30.56
C ARG A 246 30.16 8.85 31.80
N ALA A 247 31.01 8.31 32.68
CA ALA A 247 30.53 7.57 33.84
C ALA A 247 29.64 8.45 34.74
N ASN A 248 28.52 7.88 35.17
CA ASN A 248 27.52 8.51 36.01
C ASN A 248 26.97 7.44 36.99
N PRO A 249 26.77 7.72 38.28
CA PRO A 249 27.09 8.95 39.03
C PRO A 249 28.60 9.22 39.17
N ILE A 250 28.95 10.40 39.68
CA ILE A 250 30.31 10.78 40.06
C ILE A 250 30.45 10.66 41.57
N VAL A 251 31.54 10.04 42.05
CA VAL A 251 31.84 9.94 43.49
C VAL A 251 32.89 10.97 43.89
N LEU A 252 32.48 11.95 44.66
CA LEU A 252 33.33 13.02 45.16
C LEU A 252 33.91 12.61 46.51
N TRP A 253 35.07 13.18 46.87
CA TRP A 253 35.64 12.99 48.19
C TRP A 253 35.93 14.35 48.83
N ASP A 254 35.51 14.50 50.08
CA ASP A 254 35.65 15.75 50.85
C ASP A 254 36.86 15.71 51.79
N HIS A 255 37.19 14.52 52.30
CA HIS A 255 38.32 14.30 53.21
C HIS A 255 38.94 12.92 52.96
N ILE A 256 40.28 12.84 52.93
CA ILE A 256 41.06 11.59 52.84
C ILE A 256 42.14 11.63 53.93
N GLY A 257 41.82 11.04 55.09
CA GLY A 257 42.73 10.87 56.24
C GLY A 257 43.36 12.14 56.84
N GLU A 258 43.96 12.00 58.03
CA GLU A 258 44.82 13.02 58.65
C GLU A 258 46.31 12.75 58.36
N GLU A 259 47.17 13.76 58.56
CA GLU A 259 48.62 13.76 58.22
C GLU A 259 49.32 12.40 58.43
N GLY A 260 49.65 11.71 57.33
CA GLY A 260 50.29 10.39 57.37
C GLY A 260 49.71 9.44 56.32
N VAL A 261 49.69 8.14 56.64
CA VAL A 261 49.11 7.10 55.77
C VAL A 261 47.58 7.14 55.90
N ALA A 262 46.87 7.40 54.80
CA ALA A 262 45.41 7.48 54.79
C ALA A 262 44.79 6.08 54.89
N THR A 263 43.84 5.90 55.81
CA THR A 263 43.11 4.62 56.03
C THR A 263 41.60 4.76 55.88
N GLU A 264 41.10 5.97 55.69
CA GLU A 264 39.68 6.27 55.52
C GLU A 264 39.46 7.48 54.61
N ALA A 265 38.27 7.57 54.02
CA ALA A 265 37.83 8.70 53.20
C ALA A 265 36.33 8.96 53.41
N ASP A 266 35.94 10.23 53.37
CA ASP A 266 34.55 10.67 53.37
C ASP A 266 34.13 11.04 51.95
N LEU A 267 33.10 10.35 51.46
CA LEU A 267 32.66 10.39 50.06
C LEU A 267 31.23 10.94 49.92
N ASP A 268 30.93 11.50 48.75
CA ASP A 268 29.60 11.91 48.33
C ASP A 268 29.30 11.40 46.92
N ILE A 269 28.03 11.25 46.56
CA ILE A 269 27.60 10.79 45.24
C ILE A 269 26.80 11.90 44.59
N PHE A 270 27.21 12.32 43.39
CA PHE A 270 26.51 13.30 42.59
C PHE A 270 26.03 12.68 41.28
N GLY A 271 24.77 12.93 40.91
CA GLY A 271 24.23 12.47 39.64
C GLY A 271 23.11 13.37 39.15
N VAL A 272 22.79 13.25 37.85
CA VAL A 272 21.70 13.98 37.21
C VAL A 272 20.69 13.00 36.60
N PRO A 273 19.72 12.52 37.39
CA PRO A 273 18.55 11.82 36.89
C PRO A 273 17.66 12.76 36.06
N CYS A 274 17.14 12.26 34.96
CA CYS A 274 16.28 13.01 34.04
C CYS A 274 14.93 12.32 33.82
N LYS A 275 13.85 13.09 33.75
CA LYS A 275 12.56 12.65 33.16
C LYS A 275 12.53 12.97 31.67
N LEU A 276 11.86 12.11 30.90
CA LEU A 276 11.57 12.33 29.50
C LEU A 276 10.32 13.22 29.36
N ASP A 277 10.31 14.14 28.41
CA ASP A 277 9.14 14.95 28.08
C ASP A 277 9.01 15.14 26.55
N TYR A 278 7.82 15.54 26.08
CA TYR A 278 7.55 15.68 24.64
C TYR A 278 6.71 16.90 24.28
N LEU A 279 6.76 17.29 23.00
CA LEU A 279 5.89 18.28 22.37
C LEU A 279 5.60 17.87 20.93
N ALA A 280 4.34 17.94 20.50
CA ALA A 280 3.98 17.79 19.09
C ALA A 280 4.23 19.10 18.33
N LEU A 281 4.98 19.01 17.24
CA LEU A 281 5.37 20.14 16.38
C LEU A 281 4.37 20.42 15.26
N SER A 282 3.25 19.68 15.21
CA SER A 282 2.23 19.83 14.19
C SER A 282 1.61 21.23 14.20
N SER A 283 1.64 21.89 13.04
CA SER A 283 0.86 23.09 12.77
C SER A 283 -0.65 22.82 12.94
N SER A 284 -1.45 23.89 12.99
CA SER A 284 -2.91 23.76 13.07
C SER A 284 -3.50 22.96 11.89
N ASP A 285 -2.93 23.14 10.69
CA ASP A 285 -3.39 22.45 9.48
C ASP A 285 -3.02 20.97 9.52
N GLU A 286 -1.77 20.63 9.84
CA GLU A 286 -1.32 19.23 10.01
C GLU A 286 -2.13 18.49 11.08
N TYR A 287 -2.43 19.15 12.20
CA TYR A 287 -3.28 18.58 13.24
C TYR A 287 -4.71 18.36 12.75
N SER A 288 -5.25 19.28 11.94
CA SER A 288 -6.58 19.12 11.35
C SER A 288 -6.66 17.96 10.35
N GLU A 289 -5.58 17.72 9.59
CA GLU A 289 -5.47 16.54 8.73
C GLU A 289 -5.38 15.27 9.55
N LEU A 290 -4.53 15.23 10.59
CA LEU A 290 -4.42 14.08 11.50
C LEU A 290 -5.75 13.71 12.16
N GLN A 291 -6.58 14.70 12.51
CA GLN A 291 -7.90 14.49 13.10
C GLN A 291 -8.87 13.69 12.23
N LYS A 292 -8.78 13.82 10.89
CA LYS A 292 -9.60 13.02 9.95
C LYS A 292 -9.28 11.53 10.04
N TRP A 293 -8.06 11.19 10.48
CA TRP A 293 -7.58 9.81 10.56
C TRP A 293 -7.85 9.12 11.91
N LYS A 294 -8.54 9.77 12.86
CA LYS A 294 -8.73 9.23 14.23
C LYS A 294 -9.44 7.89 14.34
N ASP A 295 -10.26 7.52 13.35
CA ASP A 295 -10.89 6.20 13.32
C ASP A 295 -9.88 5.10 12.92
N ILE A 296 -8.86 5.48 12.16
CA ILE A 296 -7.81 4.61 11.63
C ILE A 296 -6.59 4.56 12.56
N VAL A 297 -6.10 5.72 13.01
CA VAL A 297 -4.96 5.86 13.92
C VAL A 297 -5.46 5.90 15.35
N LYS A 298 -5.18 4.85 16.13
CA LYS A 298 -5.62 4.71 17.53
C LYS A 298 -4.73 5.43 18.52
N GLY A 299 -3.47 5.68 18.18
CA GLY A 299 -2.54 6.38 19.05
C GLY A 299 -1.18 6.62 18.41
N ILE A 300 -0.40 7.48 19.06
CA ILE A 300 1.03 7.65 18.82
C ILE A 300 1.76 6.97 19.97
N ASP A 301 2.37 5.85 19.64
CA ASP A 301 3.02 4.97 20.60
C ASP A 301 4.47 5.37 20.78
N ILE A 302 4.87 5.61 22.03
CA ILE A 302 6.23 5.94 22.43
C ILE A 302 6.93 4.68 22.91
N PHE A 303 8.14 4.48 22.41
CA PHE A 303 9.04 3.40 22.76
C PHE A 303 10.38 3.95 23.21
N ILE A 304 11.07 3.22 24.09
CA ILE A 304 12.44 3.54 24.52
C ILE A 304 13.35 2.33 24.45
N SER A 305 14.65 2.55 24.27
CA SER A 305 15.66 1.50 24.41
C SER A 305 15.98 1.22 25.88
N GLU A 306 16.73 0.14 26.12
CA GLU A 306 17.49 0.03 27.36
C GLU A 306 18.50 1.18 27.49
N GLN A 307 18.82 1.53 28.73
CA GLN A 307 19.86 2.50 29.04
C GLN A 307 21.25 1.94 28.69
N ILE A 308 22.06 2.75 28.01
CA ILE A 308 23.43 2.42 27.61
C ILE A 308 24.35 2.81 28.77
N TYR A 309 24.55 1.87 29.69
CA TYR A 309 25.38 2.07 30.87
C TYR A 309 26.80 2.55 30.52
N THR A 310 27.20 3.66 31.14
CA THR A 310 28.56 4.22 31.08
C THR A 310 29.40 3.83 32.32
N TYR A 311 28.78 3.14 33.27
CA TYR A 311 29.35 2.66 34.54
C TYR A 311 29.22 1.13 34.61
N ASP A 312 30.30 0.44 34.98
CA ASP A 312 30.36 -1.01 35.14
C ASP A 312 30.17 -1.42 36.60
N GLN A 313 28.98 -1.94 36.91
CA GLN A 313 28.60 -2.37 38.27
C GLN A 313 29.45 -3.51 38.83
N ASN A 314 30.19 -4.24 38.00
CA ASN A 314 31.01 -5.40 38.41
C ASN A 314 32.51 -5.12 38.40
N GLY A 315 32.92 -3.90 38.06
CA GLY A 315 34.33 -3.50 38.02
C GLY A 315 34.88 -3.11 39.38
N TYR A 316 36.07 -2.51 39.39
CA TYR A 316 36.73 -1.99 40.58
C TYR A 316 37.01 -0.49 40.48
N CYS A 317 36.97 0.22 41.60
CA CYS A 317 37.51 1.55 41.72
C CYS A 317 39.04 1.51 41.65
N ASP A 318 39.65 2.44 40.90
CA ASP A 318 41.07 2.36 40.58
C ASP A 318 41.95 3.38 41.31
N SER A 319 41.47 4.60 41.58
CA SER A 319 42.25 5.64 42.28
C SER A 319 41.36 6.74 42.86
N PHE A 320 41.90 7.59 43.75
CA PHE A 320 41.22 8.79 44.24
C PHE A 320 41.38 10.00 43.31
N ILE A 321 41.80 9.78 42.05
CA ILE A 321 41.89 10.84 41.05
C ILE A 321 41.26 10.43 39.72
N ASP A 322 40.10 10.99 39.48
CA ASP A 322 39.54 11.08 38.15
C ASP A 322 38.93 12.48 37.96
N SER A 323 39.35 13.14 36.89
CA SER A 323 38.83 14.43 36.46
C SER A 323 38.13 14.38 35.11
N SER A 324 38.20 13.25 34.41
CA SER A 324 37.68 13.12 33.05
C SER A 324 36.15 13.08 33.03
N ASN A 325 35.53 12.53 34.08
CA ASN A 325 34.08 12.47 34.23
C ASN A 325 33.42 13.82 34.52
N PHE A 326 34.17 14.85 34.93
CA PHE A 326 33.62 16.20 35.11
C PHE A 326 33.24 16.91 33.81
N GLU A 327 33.76 16.43 32.67
CA GLU A 327 33.42 16.91 31.33
C GLU A 327 32.16 16.21 30.75
N THR A 328 31.59 15.22 31.48
CA THR A 328 30.29 14.64 31.10
C THR A 328 29.22 15.74 31.06
N PHE A 329 28.28 15.61 30.14
CA PHE A 329 27.21 16.58 29.97
C PHE A 329 25.86 15.91 29.79
N PHE A 330 24.80 16.63 30.15
CA PHE A 330 23.43 16.30 29.77
C PHE A 330 22.88 17.36 28.82
N ILE A 331 21.90 16.99 28.00
CA ILE A 331 21.14 17.93 27.17
C ILE A 331 19.70 17.95 27.69
N GLY A 332 19.23 19.09 28.14
CA GLY A 332 17.89 19.24 28.71
C GLY A 332 17.70 20.52 29.51
N LYS A 333 16.59 20.60 30.24
CA LYS A 333 16.24 21.70 31.14
C LYS A 333 16.27 21.22 32.59
N TYR A 334 16.56 22.10 33.54
CA TYR A 334 16.27 21.82 34.95
C TYR A 334 14.77 21.72 35.20
N ALA A 335 14.33 20.76 36.01
CA ALA A 335 12.97 20.76 36.52
C ALA A 335 12.75 21.98 37.44
N ASP A 336 11.56 22.59 37.37
CA ASP A 336 11.27 23.82 38.11
C ASP A 336 11.42 23.62 39.65
N ASN A 337 11.79 24.72 40.32
CA ASN A 337 12.25 24.90 41.71
C ASN A 337 11.40 24.27 42.84
N THR A 338 10.28 23.59 42.56
CA THR A 338 9.32 23.12 43.58
C THR A 338 9.58 21.70 44.07
N ASP A 339 10.30 20.86 43.31
CA ASP A 339 10.59 19.45 43.65
C ASP A 339 12.07 19.07 43.39
N MET A 340 13.02 19.96 43.74
CA MET A 340 14.44 19.61 43.65
C MET A 340 14.78 18.49 44.64
N GLY A 341 15.10 17.31 44.12
CA GLY A 341 15.47 16.10 44.84
C GLY A 341 16.79 16.21 45.63
N GLY A 342 16.85 17.08 46.62
CA GLY A 342 17.87 17.07 47.67
C GLY A 342 18.95 18.14 47.55
N ILE A 343 19.30 18.69 46.38
CA ILE A 343 20.23 19.83 46.34
C ILE A 343 19.46 21.13 46.61
N THR A 344 19.17 21.40 47.89
CA THR A 344 18.44 22.57 48.39
C THR A 344 19.30 23.84 48.40
N GLY A 345 20.02 24.12 47.31
CA GLY A 345 20.78 25.36 47.14
C GLY A 345 20.02 26.31 46.23
N SER A 346 19.56 27.45 46.75
CA SER A 346 19.14 28.58 45.91
C SER A 346 20.25 28.87 44.90
N PHE A 347 19.89 29.00 43.62
CA PHE A 347 20.81 29.42 42.58
C PHE A 347 21.63 30.63 43.08
N THR A 348 22.95 30.51 43.00
CA THR A 348 23.88 31.50 43.59
C THR A 348 23.91 32.83 42.83
N SER A 349 23.24 32.93 41.66
CA SER A 349 23.03 34.14 40.89
C SER A 349 21.71 34.11 40.10
N ALA A 350 21.19 35.30 39.73
CA ALA A 350 20.01 35.45 38.88
C ALA A 350 20.22 34.87 37.47
N ASP A 351 21.47 34.85 36.99
CA ASP A 351 21.83 34.27 35.71
C ASP A 351 21.57 32.76 35.70
N TRP A 352 21.95 32.05 36.77
CA TRP A 352 21.67 30.61 36.88
C TRP A 352 20.18 30.29 36.92
N VAL A 353 19.36 31.17 37.52
CA VAL A 353 17.90 31.06 37.47
C VAL A 353 17.42 31.16 36.03
N ASN A 354 17.88 32.15 35.27
CA ASN A 354 17.49 32.33 33.87
C ASN A 354 17.96 31.16 33.00
N ALA A 355 19.20 30.68 33.17
CA ALA A 355 19.75 29.54 32.45
C ALA A 355 18.93 28.26 32.68
N SER A 356 18.49 28.03 33.92
CA SER A 356 17.69 26.85 34.29
C SER A 356 16.33 26.78 33.58
N MET A 357 15.86 27.88 32.98
CA MET A 357 14.58 27.95 32.26
C MET A 357 14.64 27.35 30.85
N TYR A 358 15.83 27.14 30.28
CA TYR A 358 16.02 26.70 28.89
C TYR A 358 16.51 25.26 28.80
N TYR A 359 16.12 24.59 27.71
CA TYR A 359 16.69 23.31 27.32
C TYR A 359 18.04 23.56 26.64
N GLN A 360 19.13 23.04 27.19
CA GLN A 360 20.46 23.29 26.66
C GLN A 360 21.45 22.19 27.06
N LYS A 361 22.68 22.28 26.55
CA LYS A 361 23.79 21.43 26.98
C LYS A 361 24.33 21.92 28.34
N TRP A 362 24.46 21.01 29.29
CA TRP A 362 24.93 21.28 30.66
C TRP A 362 26.08 20.35 31.03
N ILE A 363 27.25 20.93 31.32
CA ILE A 363 28.43 20.18 31.79
C ILE A 363 28.33 19.97 33.30
N TYR A 364 28.58 18.75 33.79
CA TYR A 364 28.40 18.40 35.20
C TYR A 364 29.28 19.22 36.15
N SER A 365 30.49 19.60 35.74
CA SER A 365 31.36 20.49 36.53
C SER A 365 30.71 21.86 36.80
N SER A 366 30.02 22.42 35.80
CA SER A 366 29.25 23.66 35.92
C SER A 366 28.06 23.47 36.84
N ILE A 367 27.36 22.34 36.73
CA ILE A 367 26.26 21.98 37.63
C ILE A 367 26.72 21.92 39.09
N TYR A 368 27.82 21.22 39.32
CA TYR A 368 28.40 21.14 40.65
C TYR A 368 28.74 22.53 41.19
N SER A 369 29.41 23.35 40.39
CA SER A 369 29.80 24.72 40.75
C SER A 369 28.61 25.61 41.12
N MET A 370 27.49 25.50 40.38
CA MET A 370 26.25 26.24 40.67
C MET A 370 25.75 26.02 42.09
N HIS A 371 25.80 24.78 42.56
CA HIS A 371 25.28 24.37 43.85
C HIS A 371 26.32 24.43 44.98
N ASN A 372 27.57 24.76 44.66
CA ASN A 372 28.70 24.79 45.59
C ASN A 372 29.38 26.16 45.66
N GLY A 373 28.60 27.24 45.56
CA GLY A 373 29.13 28.61 45.75
C GLY A 373 30.15 29.02 44.69
N GLY A 374 30.05 28.49 43.47
CA GLY A 374 30.99 28.77 42.38
C GLY A 374 32.28 27.94 42.41
N GLN A 375 32.41 26.98 43.33
CA GLN A 375 33.58 26.10 43.40
C GLN A 375 33.43 24.91 42.46
N PHE A 376 34.37 24.80 41.52
CA PHE A 376 34.47 23.62 40.65
C PHE A 376 34.98 22.40 41.41
N PRO A 377 34.50 21.20 41.06
CA PRO A 377 35.00 19.98 41.67
C PRO A 377 36.47 19.77 41.23
N LYS A 378 37.34 19.39 42.16
CA LYS A 378 38.79 19.26 41.89
C LYS A 378 39.20 17.85 41.47
N THR A 379 38.66 16.83 42.13
CA THR A 379 39.00 15.42 41.94
C THR A 379 37.82 14.54 42.37
N SER A 380 37.63 13.41 41.70
CA SER A 380 36.67 12.37 42.08
C SER A 380 37.37 11.03 42.30
N LEU A 381 36.71 10.11 42.98
CA LEU A 381 37.09 8.69 43.00
C LEU A 381 36.78 8.09 41.63
N SER A 382 37.77 7.42 41.02
CA SER A 382 37.59 6.70 39.78
C SER A 382 36.67 5.49 40.01
N LEU A 383 35.47 5.55 39.42
CA LEU A 383 34.54 4.43 39.35
C LEU A 383 34.91 3.52 38.17
N PRO A 384 34.53 2.23 38.21
CA PRO A 384 34.66 1.36 37.06
C PRO A 384 33.79 1.86 35.89
N GLU A 385 34.45 2.28 34.81
CA GLU A 385 33.79 2.84 33.63
C GLU A 385 33.64 1.79 32.53
N VAL A 386 32.57 1.90 31.76
CA VAL A 386 32.48 1.20 30.47
C VAL A 386 33.33 1.97 29.46
N ASN A 387 34.16 1.25 28.71
CA ASN A 387 35.01 1.86 27.67
C ASN A 387 34.14 2.67 26.69
N GLN A 388 34.55 3.91 26.38
CA GLN A 388 33.87 4.81 25.45
C GLN A 388 33.66 4.19 24.05
N GLU A 389 34.57 3.36 23.56
CA GLU A 389 34.39 2.61 22.31
C GLU A 389 33.24 1.60 22.42
N GLN A 390 33.09 0.94 23.58
CA GLN A 390 31.97 0.02 23.83
C GLN A 390 30.65 0.77 23.99
N VAL A 391 30.65 1.96 24.61
CA VAL A 391 29.47 2.83 24.68
C VAL A 391 29.06 3.26 23.28
N ALA A 392 30.02 3.73 22.46
CA ALA A 392 29.78 4.10 21.07
C ALA A 392 29.19 2.93 20.27
N GLU A 393 29.78 1.73 20.37
CA GLU A 393 29.28 0.54 19.67
C GLU A 393 27.84 0.17 20.09
N LYS A 394 27.52 0.27 21.39
CA LYS A 394 26.15 0.07 21.88
C LYS A 394 25.17 1.10 21.33
N ILE A 395 25.59 2.36 21.17
CA ILE A 395 24.77 3.41 20.54
C ILE A 395 24.53 3.07 19.07
N LYS A 396 25.58 2.69 18.34
CA LYS A 396 25.55 2.37 16.90
C LYS A 396 24.71 1.14 16.54
N THR A 397 24.57 0.19 17.47
CA THR A 397 23.90 -1.11 17.23
C THR A 397 22.53 -1.20 17.92
N CYS A 398 22.11 -0.16 18.63
CA CYS A 398 20.85 -0.14 19.38
C CYS A 398 19.64 -0.25 18.43
N SER A 399 18.95 -1.38 18.47
CA SER A 399 17.80 -1.68 17.60
C SER A 399 16.53 -2.10 18.35
N LEU A 400 16.61 -2.31 19.67
CA LEU A 400 15.48 -2.78 20.48
C LEU A 400 14.79 -1.62 21.19
N PHE A 401 13.48 -1.51 20.96
CA PHE A 401 12.62 -0.46 21.49
C PHE A 401 11.40 -1.08 22.17
N TYR A 402 11.09 -0.60 23.37
CA TYR A 402 10.09 -1.17 24.27
C TYR A 402 8.98 -0.16 24.55
N PHE A 403 7.73 -0.61 24.46
CA PHE A 403 6.55 0.24 24.58
C PHE A 403 6.46 0.88 25.97
N VAL A 404 6.21 2.19 25.99
CA VAL A 404 6.03 2.99 27.21
C VAL A 404 4.57 3.40 27.37
N LYS A 405 4.04 4.12 26.37
CA LYS A 405 2.73 4.76 26.43
C LYS A 405 2.21 5.06 25.03
N SER A 406 0.89 5.00 24.86
CA SER A 406 0.18 5.52 23.69
C SER A 406 -0.46 6.87 24.00
N ILE A 407 -0.30 7.84 23.10
CA ILE A 407 -0.94 9.16 23.17
C ILE A 407 -2.06 9.21 22.12
N GLY A 408 -3.29 9.45 22.56
CA GLY A 408 -4.41 9.68 21.63
C GLY A 408 -4.28 11.03 20.92
N ILE A 409 -4.75 11.12 19.67
CA ILE A 409 -4.65 12.34 18.83
C ILE A 409 -5.25 13.57 19.55
N ASP A 410 -6.41 13.42 20.19
CA ASP A 410 -7.09 14.49 20.94
C ASP A 410 -6.32 14.97 22.18
N SER A 411 -5.36 14.18 22.66
CA SER A 411 -4.54 14.46 23.85
C SER A 411 -3.11 14.92 23.51
N LEU A 412 -2.82 15.20 22.24
CA LEU A 412 -1.50 15.69 21.83
C LEU A 412 -1.24 17.09 22.38
N SER A 413 -0.17 17.24 23.17
CA SER A 413 0.28 18.54 23.60
C SER A 413 1.04 19.26 22.49
N ARG A 414 0.52 20.41 22.07
CA ARG A 414 1.07 21.24 20.96
C ARG A 414 1.61 22.59 21.41
N PHE A 415 1.39 22.96 22.67
CA PHE A 415 1.73 24.30 23.18
C PHE A 415 2.71 24.27 24.34
N ASN A 416 2.69 23.22 25.16
CA ASN A 416 3.57 23.07 26.32
C ASN A 416 4.22 21.69 26.28
N ARG A 417 5.49 21.58 26.67
CA ARG A 417 6.11 20.25 26.79
C ARG A 417 5.49 19.52 27.97
N GLU A 418 5.15 18.25 27.79
CA GLU A 418 4.49 17.42 28.80
C GLU A 418 5.42 16.27 29.23
N PRO A 419 5.63 16.05 30.54
CA PRO A 419 6.39 14.90 31.02
C PRO A 419 5.76 13.56 30.63
N ILE A 420 6.61 12.59 30.28
CA ILE A 420 6.23 11.20 30.05
C ILE A 420 6.55 10.43 31.32
N GLU A 421 5.51 10.12 32.09
CA GLU A 421 5.65 9.35 33.33
C GLU A 421 6.00 7.89 33.03
N ILE A 422 7.10 7.42 33.62
CA ILE A 422 7.58 6.04 33.55
C ILE A 422 7.28 5.37 34.90
N GLU A 423 6.54 4.27 34.86
CA GLU A 423 6.13 3.58 36.08
C GLU A 423 7.31 2.98 36.86
N LYS A 424 7.22 2.98 38.19
CA LYS A 424 8.20 2.31 39.05
C LYS A 424 8.37 0.84 38.64
N GLY A 425 9.62 0.40 38.50
CA GLY A 425 9.95 -0.97 38.09
C GLY A 425 9.81 -1.23 36.58
N TYR A 426 9.42 -0.23 35.77
CA TYR A 426 9.45 -0.33 34.31
C TYR A 426 10.88 -0.62 33.81
N LEU A 427 11.85 0.18 34.26
CA LEU A 427 13.24 0.07 33.80
C LEU A 427 13.90 -1.25 34.21
N ASP A 428 13.49 -1.82 35.35
CA ASP A 428 13.98 -3.13 35.81
C ASP A 428 13.42 -4.31 35.00
N ASN A 429 12.25 -4.14 34.37
CA ASN A 429 11.51 -5.18 33.64
C ASN A 429 11.28 -4.82 32.17
N ILE A 430 12.09 -3.92 31.62
CA ILE A 430 11.90 -3.35 30.28
C ILE A 430 11.86 -4.44 29.19
N SER A 431 12.68 -5.48 29.32
CA SER A 431 12.75 -6.60 28.37
C SER A 431 11.45 -7.42 28.27
N LEU A 432 10.55 -7.31 29.25
CA LEU A 432 9.22 -7.96 29.27
C LEU A 432 8.12 -7.12 28.62
N LYS A 433 8.42 -5.88 28.21
CA LYS A 433 7.46 -4.99 27.55
C LYS A 433 7.29 -5.35 26.08
N GLU A 434 6.18 -4.92 25.49
CA GLU A 434 5.95 -5.04 24.05
C GLU A 434 7.09 -4.39 23.28
N ARG A 435 7.60 -5.09 22.26
CA ARG A 435 8.66 -4.61 21.40
C ARG A 435 8.07 -3.92 20.18
N MET A 436 8.71 -2.84 19.75
CA MET A 436 8.41 -2.20 18.47
C MET A 436 8.68 -3.19 17.33
N THR A 437 7.77 -3.26 16.36
CA THR A 437 7.95 -4.07 15.15
C THR A 437 8.94 -3.41 14.19
N ASP A 438 9.33 -4.12 13.14
CA ASP A 438 10.12 -3.53 12.06
C ASP A 438 9.26 -2.60 11.19
N ASP A 439 9.92 -1.62 10.57
CA ASP A 439 9.32 -0.72 9.59
C ASP A 439 9.94 -0.92 8.21
N TYR A 440 9.13 -0.78 7.17
CA TYR A 440 9.60 -0.85 5.79
C TYR A 440 9.18 0.38 4.99
N LEU A 441 10.06 1.39 4.98
CA LEU A 441 9.95 2.58 4.16
C LEU A 441 8.56 3.24 4.27
N SER A 442 7.95 3.21 5.45
CA SER A 442 6.56 3.65 5.62
C SER A 442 6.39 5.14 5.33
N HIS A 443 7.46 5.92 5.45
CA HIS A 443 7.47 7.35 5.16
C HIS A 443 7.37 7.69 3.67
N ASP A 444 7.79 6.77 2.80
CA ASP A 444 7.74 6.99 1.36
C ASP A 444 6.29 7.04 0.88
N ARG A 445 6.04 7.91 -0.10
CA ARG A 445 4.71 8.02 -0.68
C ARG A 445 4.55 6.97 -1.78
N ILE A 446 3.50 6.17 -1.66
CA ILE A 446 3.23 5.06 -2.56
C ILE A 446 2.18 5.47 -3.59
N TYR A 447 2.48 5.19 -4.85
CA TYR A 447 1.56 5.24 -5.98
C TYR A 447 1.45 3.84 -6.57
N ALA A 448 0.29 3.51 -7.14
CA ALA A 448 0.07 2.22 -7.76
C ALA A 448 -0.63 2.39 -9.11
N GLY A 449 -0.06 1.76 -10.14
CA GLY A 449 -0.69 1.71 -11.47
C GLY A 449 -1.82 0.69 -11.56
N TYR A 450 -1.88 -0.26 -10.64
CA TYR A 450 -2.89 -1.33 -10.62
C TYR A 450 -3.23 -1.73 -9.19
N SER A 451 -4.47 -2.17 -8.95
CA SER A 451 -4.84 -2.80 -7.68
C SER A 451 -5.96 -3.83 -7.81
N TYR A 452 -5.92 -4.83 -6.92
CA TYR A 452 -6.89 -5.91 -6.84
C TYR A 452 -7.13 -6.30 -5.38
N VAL A 453 -8.39 -6.25 -4.95
CA VAL A 453 -8.78 -6.64 -3.60
C VAL A 453 -9.19 -8.11 -3.59
N TYR A 454 -8.58 -8.88 -2.69
CA TYR A 454 -8.89 -10.29 -2.52
C TYR A 454 -8.67 -10.70 -1.07
N ASN A 455 -9.62 -11.47 -0.50
CA ASN A 455 -9.64 -11.85 0.92
C ASN A 455 -9.47 -10.67 1.90
N GLN A 456 -10.14 -9.55 1.62
CA GLN A 456 -10.03 -8.28 2.36
C GLN A 456 -8.61 -7.70 2.42
N ARG A 457 -7.68 -8.17 1.59
CA ARG A 457 -6.35 -7.57 1.41
C ARG A 457 -6.33 -6.77 0.11
N LEU A 458 -5.69 -5.61 0.16
CA LEU A 458 -5.37 -4.83 -1.03
C LEU A 458 -4.05 -5.33 -1.61
N ASN A 459 -4.05 -5.71 -2.89
CA ASN A 459 -2.83 -6.01 -3.64
C ASN A 459 -2.60 -4.89 -4.65
N ILE A 460 -1.47 -4.19 -4.55
CA ILE A 460 -1.09 -3.13 -5.50
C ILE A 460 0.15 -3.54 -6.30
N ALA A 461 0.22 -3.08 -7.54
CA ALA A 461 1.30 -3.36 -8.47
C ALA A 461 1.65 -2.14 -9.32
N ASN A 462 2.77 -2.22 -10.06
CA ASN A 462 3.40 -1.09 -10.72
C ASN A 462 3.60 0.06 -9.73
N VAL A 463 4.19 -0.29 -8.59
CA VAL A 463 4.36 0.62 -7.48
C VAL A 463 5.42 1.66 -7.85
N LYS A 464 5.12 2.93 -7.58
CA LYS A 464 6.10 4.00 -7.58
C LYS A 464 6.21 4.53 -6.17
N ARG A 465 7.44 4.70 -5.70
CA ARG A 465 7.75 5.23 -4.38
C ARG A 465 8.41 6.59 -4.55
N GLU A 466 7.77 7.64 -4.04
CA GLU A 466 8.44 8.92 -3.86
C GLU A 466 9.21 8.87 -2.53
N VAL A 467 10.52 9.07 -2.63
CA VAL A 467 11.47 8.98 -1.52
C VAL A 467 11.15 10.04 -0.46
N PHE A 468 11.12 9.62 0.80
CA PHE A 468 10.81 10.48 1.95
C PHE A 468 11.69 11.73 1.98
N ARG A 469 11.09 12.88 2.27
CA ARG A 469 11.81 14.16 2.29
C ARG A 469 12.83 14.28 3.43
N GLY A 470 12.67 13.49 4.49
CA GLY A 470 13.50 13.53 5.69
C GLY A 470 12.76 14.18 6.86
N PHE A 471 13.18 13.83 8.08
CA PHE A 471 12.63 14.38 9.31
C PHE A 471 13.08 15.83 9.52
N ARG A 472 12.30 16.62 10.26
CA ARG A 472 12.72 17.95 10.73
C ARG A 472 13.85 17.81 11.74
N PRO A 473 14.79 18.77 11.81
CA PRO A 473 15.87 18.77 12.79
C PRO A 473 15.46 18.41 14.23
N ARG A 474 14.39 19.00 14.79
CA ARG A 474 13.96 18.73 16.17
C ARG A 474 13.32 17.36 16.41
N GLU A 475 13.02 16.61 15.35
CA GLU A 475 12.53 15.22 15.43
C GLU A 475 13.67 14.21 15.54
N MET A 476 14.93 14.63 15.39
CA MET A 476 16.10 13.76 15.37
C MET A 476 17.09 14.03 16.50
N CYS A 477 16.84 15.01 17.37
CA CYS A 477 17.74 15.36 18.45
C CYS A 477 17.01 15.53 19.80
N CYS A 478 17.78 15.42 20.88
CA CYS A 478 17.33 15.90 22.18
C CYS A 478 17.06 17.41 22.08
N TYR A 479 15.87 17.83 22.48
CA TYR A 479 15.43 19.21 22.35
C TYR A 479 16.31 20.17 23.15
N ALA A 480 16.66 21.27 22.51
CA ALA A 480 17.34 22.41 23.11
C ALA A 480 16.88 23.71 22.44
N ASN A 481 16.83 24.78 23.23
CA ASN A 481 16.47 26.14 22.82
C ASN A 481 17.27 27.22 23.55
N GLY A 482 18.32 26.85 24.28
CA GLY A 482 19.23 27.76 24.97
C GLY A 482 20.68 27.50 24.58
N ASN A 483 21.43 28.57 24.34
CA ASN A 483 22.84 28.50 24.01
C ASN A 483 23.65 29.29 25.06
N MET A 484 24.13 28.59 26.07
CA MET A 484 24.92 29.16 27.16
C MET A 484 26.34 28.60 27.14
N LEU A 485 27.32 29.44 26.81
CA LEU A 485 28.73 29.08 26.81
C LEU A 485 29.37 29.39 28.18
N TYR A 486 29.84 28.36 28.87
CA TYR A 486 30.55 28.51 30.15
C TYR A 486 32.06 28.39 29.96
N GLY A 487 32.80 29.50 30.15
CA GLY A 487 34.26 29.52 30.14
C GLY A 487 34.87 29.57 31.55
N PRO A 488 36.17 29.24 31.72
CA PRO A 488 36.88 29.28 33.00
C PRO A 488 36.90 30.64 33.72
N SER A 489 36.52 31.70 33.01
CA SER A 489 36.56 33.11 33.44
C SER A 489 35.18 33.77 33.57
N GLY A 490 34.08 33.01 33.56
CA GLY A 490 32.71 33.51 33.71
C GLY A 490 31.88 33.54 32.42
N PHE A 491 30.67 34.12 32.52
CA PHE A 491 29.61 34.08 31.50
C PHE A 491 30.02 34.64 30.14
N ILE A 492 29.71 33.91 29.07
CA ILE A 492 29.84 34.37 27.69
C ILE A 492 28.48 34.16 27.01
N ASP A 493 27.65 35.20 27.08
CA ASP A 493 26.45 35.43 26.27
C ASP A 493 25.22 34.53 26.49
N TYR A 494 24.05 35.17 26.53
CA TYR A 494 22.72 34.53 26.49
C TYR A 494 22.06 34.95 25.19
N THR A 495 22.26 34.20 24.12
CA THR A 495 21.48 34.40 22.91
C THR A 495 20.70 33.13 22.60
N VAL A 496 19.37 33.25 22.61
CA VAL A 496 18.48 32.23 22.02
C VAL A 496 18.73 32.28 20.52
N GLN A 497 19.70 31.50 20.04
CA GLN A 497 19.96 31.35 18.61
C GLN A 497 19.20 30.13 18.12
N ASN A 498 17.92 30.34 17.80
CA ASN A 498 17.21 29.40 16.96
C ASN A 498 17.79 29.52 15.55
N ASN A 499 18.66 28.58 15.19
CA ASN A 499 19.19 28.53 13.84
C ASN A 499 18.21 27.79 12.94
N HIS A 500 17.86 28.41 11.82
CA HIS A 500 17.07 27.76 10.79
C HIS A 500 17.89 26.64 10.16
N MET A 501 17.42 25.40 10.31
CA MET A 501 18.12 24.20 9.88
C MET A 501 17.25 23.38 8.93
N PHE A 502 17.90 22.76 7.94
CA PHE A 502 17.29 21.78 7.05
C PHE A 502 18.39 20.85 6.52
N LEU A 503 17.98 19.67 6.06
CA LEU A 503 18.90 18.62 5.64
C LEU A 503 18.67 18.24 4.19
N TYR A 504 19.76 18.08 3.45
CA TYR A 504 19.74 17.30 2.22
C TYR A 504 20.20 15.88 2.52
N THR A 505 19.42 14.89 2.12
CA THR A 505 19.82 13.47 2.22
C THR A 505 20.01 12.90 0.84
N THR A 506 21.13 12.20 0.61
CA THR A 506 21.39 11.47 -0.64
C THR A 506 21.14 9.98 -0.44
N VAL A 507 20.27 9.41 -1.28
CA VAL A 507 19.85 8.01 -1.28
C VAL A 507 20.17 7.38 -2.63
N ASN A 508 20.80 6.20 -2.62
CA ASN A 508 21.20 5.49 -3.84
C ASN A 508 20.25 4.31 -4.12
N GLU A 509 19.23 4.54 -4.94
CA GLU A 509 18.21 3.54 -5.28
C GLU A 509 18.52 2.93 -6.65
N GLY A 510 19.14 1.75 -6.66
CA GLY A 510 19.60 1.09 -7.88
C GLY A 510 20.68 1.89 -8.61
N MET A 511 20.37 2.44 -9.78
CA MET A 511 21.28 3.32 -10.54
C MET A 511 20.97 4.81 -10.37
N LYS A 512 19.95 5.17 -9.59
CA LYS A 512 19.58 6.57 -9.34
C LYS A 512 20.20 7.06 -8.02
N ASN A 513 20.82 8.23 -8.06
CA ASN A 513 21.19 8.99 -6.87
C ASN A 513 20.15 10.09 -6.67
N ILE A 514 19.37 9.98 -5.59
CA ILE A 514 18.26 10.87 -5.28
C ILE A 514 18.65 11.74 -4.10
N SER A 515 18.64 13.06 -4.28
CA SER A 515 18.83 14.05 -3.21
C SER A 515 17.48 14.66 -2.84
N VAL A 516 17.07 14.47 -1.59
CA VAL A 516 15.82 15.01 -1.02
C VAL A 516 16.12 16.06 0.03
N ILE A 517 15.17 16.97 0.28
CA ILE A 517 15.30 18.06 1.25
C ILE A 517 14.19 17.99 2.31
N SER A 518 14.59 18.02 3.58
CA SER A 518 13.66 18.06 4.72
C SER A 518 12.89 19.37 4.78
N ASP A 519 11.80 19.40 5.55
CA ASP A 519 11.24 20.68 5.99
C ASP A 519 12.26 21.42 6.87
N TYR A 520 12.17 22.76 6.89
CA TYR A 520 13.00 23.58 7.77
C TYR A 520 12.46 23.53 9.20
N ASP A 521 13.37 23.60 10.17
CA ASP A 521 13.01 23.74 11.58
C ASP A 521 14.11 24.43 12.38
N ASP A 522 13.74 24.99 13.53
CA ASP A 522 14.67 25.66 14.43
C ASP A 522 15.24 24.67 15.45
N ALA A 523 16.54 24.42 15.39
CA ALA A 523 17.25 23.57 16.34
C ALA A 523 18.56 24.22 16.82
N ASP A 524 18.97 23.86 18.04
CA ASP A 524 20.25 24.31 18.61
C ASP A 524 21.41 23.44 18.07
N PRO A 525 22.43 24.04 17.43
CA PRO A 525 23.55 23.31 16.85
C PRO A 525 24.44 22.58 17.87
N THR A 526 24.39 22.94 19.16
CA THR A 526 25.14 22.28 20.23
C THR A 526 24.47 20.97 20.70
N ALA A 527 23.16 20.87 20.48
CA ALA A 527 22.35 19.70 20.82
C ALA A 527 22.04 18.81 19.61
N PHE A 528 21.99 19.40 18.42
CA PHE A 528 21.78 18.68 17.17
C PHE A 528 23.07 17.97 16.72
N GLY A 529 22.93 16.83 16.03
CA GLY A 529 24.05 16.18 15.34
C GLY A 529 24.81 15.10 16.06
N HIS A 530 24.47 14.82 17.32
CA HIS A 530 25.08 13.71 18.04
C HIS A 530 24.74 12.37 17.41
N TYR A 531 23.47 12.18 17.03
CA TYR A 531 22.98 11.02 16.31
C TYR A 531 21.98 11.46 15.24
N LEU A 532 22.15 11.02 14.00
CA LEU A 532 21.25 11.30 12.88
C LEU A 532 20.81 9.99 12.23
N PHE A 533 19.58 9.95 11.72
CA PHE A 533 19.02 8.74 11.13
C PHE A 533 18.11 9.07 9.95
N TYR A 534 18.17 8.25 8.90
CA TYR A 534 17.24 8.28 7.79
C TYR A 534 16.64 6.89 7.57
N PRO A 535 15.31 6.76 7.39
CA PRO A 535 14.62 5.47 7.34
C PRO A 535 14.75 4.82 5.94
N ASN A 536 15.96 4.74 5.41
CA ASN A 536 16.30 4.00 4.20
C ASN A 536 17.78 3.56 4.28
N PRO A 537 18.08 2.24 4.21
CA PRO A 537 19.44 1.71 4.31
C PRO A 537 20.34 2.14 3.13
N ASN A 538 19.75 2.58 2.01
CA ASN A 538 20.48 3.08 0.85
C ASN A 538 20.89 4.56 0.98
N ALA A 539 20.58 5.23 2.11
CA ALA A 539 21.03 6.59 2.36
C ALA A 539 22.52 6.61 2.70
N THR A 540 23.29 7.47 2.01
CA THR A 540 24.76 7.45 2.05
C THR A 540 25.37 8.67 2.72
N LYS A 541 24.66 9.80 2.73
CA LYS A 541 25.12 11.03 3.39
C LYS A 541 23.99 12.01 3.67
N MET A 542 24.23 12.89 4.63
CA MET A 542 23.43 14.10 4.86
C MET A 542 24.29 15.35 4.79
N ASN A 543 23.75 16.41 4.19
CA ASN A 543 24.30 17.77 4.29
C ASN A 543 23.35 18.61 5.16
N VAL A 544 23.83 18.97 6.34
CA VAL A 544 23.10 19.79 7.32
C VAL A 544 23.41 21.25 7.02
N TYR A 545 22.39 22.05 6.74
CA TYR A 545 22.54 23.49 6.53
C TYR A 545 22.07 24.24 7.78
N VAL A 546 22.91 25.17 8.24
CA VAL A 546 22.65 26.04 9.39
C VAL A 546 22.87 27.47 8.89
N SER A 547 21.78 28.22 8.68
CA SER A 547 21.85 29.54 8.04
C SER A 547 22.63 29.53 6.71
N SER A 548 23.84 30.11 6.64
CA SER A 548 24.69 30.17 5.43
C SER A 548 25.82 29.13 5.40
N GLU A 549 25.88 28.26 6.41
CA GLU A 549 26.95 27.27 6.55
C GLU A 549 26.39 25.85 6.38
N SER A 550 27.26 24.90 6.04
CA SER A 550 26.89 23.50 5.91
C SER A 550 27.89 22.55 6.55
N HIS A 551 27.41 21.38 6.94
CA HIS A 551 28.19 20.26 7.45
C HIS A 551 27.75 18.96 6.76
N GLU A 552 28.68 18.31 6.05
CA GLU A 552 28.42 16.99 5.43
C GLU A 552 28.78 15.88 6.41
N VAL A 553 27.88 14.92 6.60
CA VAL A 553 28.10 13.72 7.41
C VAL A 553 27.87 12.46 6.56
N PRO A 554 28.77 11.47 6.63
CA PRO A 554 28.54 10.17 6.01
C PRO A 554 27.51 9.38 6.82
N LEU A 555 26.63 8.66 6.12
CA LEU A 555 25.72 7.71 6.74
C LEU A 555 26.22 6.27 6.51
N GLU A 556 26.10 5.44 7.55
CA GLU A 556 26.34 4.00 7.47
C GLU A 556 25.04 3.23 7.69
N GLU A 557 24.87 2.09 7.01
CA GLU A 557 23.69 1.23 7.16
C GLU A 557 23.60 0.70 8.60
N HIS A 558 22.42 0.82 9.21
CA HIS A 558 22.19 0.32 10.55
C HIS A 558 21.98 -1.20 10.55
N THR A 559 22.68 -1.93 11.43
CA THR A 559 22.70 -3.41 11.41
C THR A 559 21.38 -4.07 11.81
N GLY A 560 20.54 -3.38 12.59
CA GLY A 560 19.27 -3.91 13.09
C GLY A 560 18.02 -3.05 12.82
N LEU A 561 18.17 -1.92 12.12
CA LEU A 561 17.04 -1.02 11.81
C LEU A 561 17.04 -0.79 10.31
N ASN A 562 15.86 -0.67 9.69
CA ASN A 562 15.74 -0.39 8.27
C ASN A 562 16.04 1.10 7.97
N GLY A 563 17.32 1.48 8.02
CA GLY A 563 17.77 2.84 7.80
C GLY A 563 19.28 3.00 7.91
N SER A 564 19.76 4.19 7.61
CA SER A 564 21.17 4.57 7.75
C SER A 564 21.32 5.66 8.81
N PHE A 565 22.46 5.69 9.48
CA PHE A 565 22.68 6.58 10.61
C PHE A 565 24.09 7.18 10.62
N TYR A 566 24.26 8.20 11.46
CA TYR A 566 25.55 8.80 11.81
C TYR A 566 25.60 9.05 13.31
N PHE A 567 26.74 8.77 13.93
CA PHE A 567 27.00 9.10 15.34
C PHE A 567 28.32 9.87 15.45
N SER A 568 28.28 11.08 16.02
CA SER A 568 29.44 11.98 16.08
C SER A 568 30.46 11.62 17.16
N GLY A 569 30.14 10.67 18.05
CA GLY A 569 30.93 10.43 19.26
C GLY A 569 30.74 11.51 20.32
N PHE A 570 29.55 12.13 20.38
CA PHE A 570 29.22 13.28 21.24
C PHE A 570 29.96 14.58 20.91
N ASN A 571 30.63 14.64 19.76
CA ASN A 571 31.28 15.84 19.27
C ASN A 571 30.24 16.80 18.66
N GLU A 572 30.46 18.10 18.87
CA GLU A 572 29.66 19.15 18.23
C GLU A 572 29.93 19.20 16.72
N MET A 573 28.92 19.58 15.94
CA MET A 573 29.11 19.78 14.50
C MET A 573 30.05 20.94 14.21
N VAL A 574 30.94 20.75 13.24
CA VAL A 574 31.84 21.80 12.76
C VAL A 574 31.38 22.24 11.38
N THR A 575 30.68 23.38 11.30
CA THR A 575 30.17 23.94 10.05
C THR A 575 31.26 24.64 9.23
N THR A 576 31.08 24.66 7.92
CA THR A 576 31.97 25.36 6.98
C THR A 576 31.15 26.19 6.00
N SER A 577 31.77 27.16 5.31
CA SER A 577 31.09 27.93 4.26
C SER A 577 30.54 26.99 3.19
N GLY A 578 29.21 26.95 3.04
CA GLY A 578 28.54 25.88 2.31
C GLY A 578 28.59 26.00 0.78
N SER A 579 28.65 24.85 0.11
CA SER A 579 28.32 24.72 -1.32
C SER A 579 26.84 24.36 -1.49
N SER A 580 26.19 24.80 -2.57
CA SER A 580 24.79 24.44 -2.84
C SER A 580 24.65 22.96 -3.24
N THR A 581 23.78 22.22 -2.55
CA THR A 581 23.33 20.89 -2.99
C THR A 581 22.05 21.04 -3.81
N GLU A 582 22.00 20.45 -5.00
CA GLU A 582 20.77 20.45 -5.82
C GLU A 582 19.84 19.31 -5.38
N VAL A 583 18.54 19.63 -5.23
CA VAL A 583 17.49 18.63 -5.02
C VAL A 583 17.25 17.91 -6.35
N SER A 584 17.12 16.59 -6.33
CA SER A 584 16.78 15.83 -7.53
C SER A 584 15.39 16.22 -8.03
N SER A 585 15.27 16.54 -9.32
CA SER A 585 13.97 16.82 -9.95
C SER A 585 13.05 15.60 -10.05
N ASP A 586 13.65 14.40 -10.06
CA ASP A 586 12.97 13.11 -10.02
C ASP A 586 13.41 12.35 -8.77
N ASN A 587 12.51 12.24 -7.80
CA ASN A 587 12.67 11.51 -6.54
C ASN A 587 11.82 10.22 -6.51
N ILE A 588 11.43 9.71 -7.69
CA ILE A 588 10.58 8.54 -7.82
C ILE A 588 11.40 7.29 -8.17
N VAL A 589 11.18 6.23 -7.37
CA VAL A 589 11.69 4.87 -7.61
C VAL A 589 10.54 4.01 -8.16
N GLU A 590 10.77 3.34 -9.28
CA GLU A 590 9.77 2.49 -9.92
C GLU A 590 10.03 1.01 -9.62
N GLU A 591 8.99 0.30 -9.18
CA GLU A 591 9.02 -1.12 -8.83
C GLU A 591 8.00 -1.89 -9.65
N ARG A 592 8.26 -1.96 -10.96
CA ARG A 592 7.31 -2.45 -11.98
C ARG A 592 6.97 -3.94 -11.84
N ASN A 593 7.85 -4.72 -11.22
CA ASN A 593 7.72 -6.16 -11.04
C ASN A 593 7.45 -6.56 -9.58
N LYS A 594 7.05 -5.62 -8.72
CA LYS A 594 6.69 -5.92 -7.32
C LYS A 594 5.20 -5.82 -7.09
N ILE A 595 4.71 -6.69 -6.21
CA ILE A 595 3.36 -6.64 -5.65
C ILE A 595 3.48 -6.38 -4.16
N TYR A 596 2.72 -5.39 -3.68
CA TYR A 596 2.58 -5.07 -2.28
C TYR A 596 1.20 -5.56 -1.82
N THR A 597 1.18 -6.49 -0.87
CA THR A 597 -0.05 -7.02 -0.27
C THR A 597 -0.25 -6.44 1.12
N SER A 598 -1.40 -5.82 1.36
CA SER A 598 -1.73 -5.17 2.63
C SER A 598 -2.14 -6.16 3.73
N GLU A 599 -2.25 -5.67 4.97
CA GLU A 599 -2.85 -6.46 6.06
C GLU A 599 -4.37 -6.75 5.85
N VAL A 600 -4.91 -7.79 6.50
CA VAL A 600 -6.32 -8.20 6.31
C VAL A 600 -7.21 -7.10 6.85
N GLY A 601 -8.08 -6.58 5.99
CA GLY A 601 -8.98 -5.50 6.37
C GLY A 601 -8.25 -4.18 6.64
N ASN A 602 -6.94 -4.07 6.36
CA ASN A 602 -6.14 -2.86 6.54
C ASN A 602 -5.42 -2.46 5.25
N PRO A 603 -5.98 -1.53 4.45
CA PRO A 603 -5.38 -1.08 3.20
C PRO A 603 -4.24 -0.05 3.39
N PHE A 604 -3.91 0.35 4.63
CA PHE A 604 -2.94 1.40 4.92
C PHE A 604 -1.55 0.88 5.32
N PHE A 605 -1.43 -0.43 5.55
CA PHE A 605 -0.21 -1.07 6.01
C PHE A 605 0.17 -2.25 5.12
N PHE A 606 1.41 -2.23 4.63
CA PHE A 606 2.00 -3.26 3.78
C PHE A 606 3.21 -3.87 4.51
N PRO A 607 3.06 -5.06 5.12
CA PRO A 607 4.17 -5.70 5.81
C PRO A 607 5.27 -6.12 4.82
N LEU A 608 6.53 -6.14 5.26
CA LEU A 608 7.66 -6.55 4.43
C LEU A 608 7.46 -7.96 3.83
N GLY A 609 6.93 -8.90 4.62
CA GLY A 609 6.60 -10.25 4.14
C GLY A 609 5.50 -10.31 3.08
N GLY A 610 4.76 -9.22 2.87
CA GLY A 610 3.73 -9.07 1.84
C GLY A 610 4.26 -8.48 0.53
N ILE A 611 5.55 -8.12 0.45
CA ILE A 611 6.16 -7.53 -0.74
C ILE A 611 6.88 -8.61 -1.55
N ASN A 612 6.41 -8.85 -2.76
CA ASN A 612 6.83 -9.96 -3.60
C ASN A 612 7.29 -9.50 -4.98
N THR A 613 8.42 -10.02 -5.46
CA THR A 613 8.91 -9.78 -6.83
C THR A 613 8.40 -10.86 -7.77
N VAL A 614 7.70 -10.46 -8.84
CA VAL A 614 7.11 -11.35 -9.85
C VAL A 614 7.76 -11.12 -11.21
N GLY A 615 8.54 -12.10 -11.68
CA GLY A 615 9.22 -11.99 -12.97
C GLY A 615 10.17 -10.79 -13.06
N VAL A 616 10.45 -10.37 -14.30
CA VAL A 616 11.25 -9.17 -14.61
C VAL A 616 10.47 -8.14 -15.43
N GLY A 617 9.30 -8.52 -15.92
CA GLY A 617 8.40 -7.67 -16.69
C GLY A 617 7.56 -6.69 -15.84
N GLU A 618 6.79 -5.85 -16.52
CA GLU A 618 5.80 -4.97 -15.90
C GLU A 618 4.50 -5.74 -15.67
N ILE A 619 3.84 -5.51 -14.53
CA ILE A 619 2.58 -6.18 -14.20
C ILE A 619 1.43 -5.51 -14.97
N LEU A 620 0.69 -6.30 -15.73
CA LEU A 620 -0.43 -5.87 -16.56
C LEU A 620 -1.77 -6.00 -15.82
N GLY A 621 -1.91 -6.98 -14.93
CA GLY A 621 -3.11 -7.14 -14.12
C GLY A 621 -3.02 -8.29 -13.12
N ILE A 622 -3.97 -8.34 -12.20
CA ILE A 622 -4.06 -9.34 -11.13
C ILE A 622 -5.49 -9.86 -11.09
N SER A 623 -5.65 -11.17 -10.94
CA SER A 623 -6.96 -11.81 -10.80
C SER A 623 -6.85 -13.09 -9.96
N SER A 624 -7.99 -13.73 -9.66
CA SER A 624 -8.04 -15.01 -8.95
C SER A 624 -8.99 -15.98 -9.66
N THR A 625 -8.73 -17.29 -9.55
CA THR A 625 -9.58 -18.36 -10.10
C THR A 625 -10.64 -18.83 -9.12
N THR A 626 -10.92 -18.06 -8.06
CA THR A 626 -11.81 -18.52 -7.00
C THR A 626 -13.24 -18.53 -7.50
N ARG A 627 -13.95 -19.65 -7.28
CA ARG A 627 -15.41 -19.60 -7.22
C ARG A 627 -15.78 -18.81 -5.97
N ALA A 628 -16.68 -17.84 -6.11
CA ALA A 628 -17.26 -17.17 -4.96
C ALA A 628 -18.11 -18.18 -4.18
N LEU A 629 -17.47 -18.92 -3.27
CA LEU A 629 -18.12 -19.87 -2.38
C LEU A 629 -18.47 -19.18 -1.07
N SER A 630 -19.67 -19.46 -0.55
CA SER A 630 -20.13 -18.99 0.75
C SER A 630 -19.10 -19.30 1.84
N GLN A 631 -18.44 -18.26 2.37
CA GLN A 631 -17.88 -18.09 3.74
C GLN A 631 -17.09 -19.24 4.41
N GLY A 632 -16.74 -20.34 3.72
CA GLY A 632 -16.20 -21.55 4.37
C GLY A 632 -14.96 -22.18 3.73
N GLN A 633 -14.51 -21.69 2.56
CA GLN A 633 -13.25 -22.08 1.92
C GLN A 633 -12.41 -20.84 1.60
N PHE A 634 -11.97 -20.15 2.64
CA PHE A 634 -11.07 -19.01 2.50
C PHE A 634 -9.63 -19.48 2.20
N GLY A 635 -8.98 -18.87 1.21
CA GLY A 635 -7.52 -18.83 1.11
C GLY A 635 -6.76 -19.95 0.37
N GLN A 636 -7.42 -20.85 -0.39
CA GLN A 636 -6.70 -21.94 -1.08
C GLN A 636 -6.33 -21.70 -2.55
N PHE A 637 -6.85 -20.63 -3.17
CA PHE A 637 -6.65 -20.41 -4.60
C PHE A 637 -5.55 -19.37 -4.83
N PRO A 638 -4.64 -19.61 -5.80
CA PRO A 638 -3.54 -18.69 -6.08
C PRO A 638 -4.04 -17.38 -6.71
N LEU A 639 -3.32 -16.29 -6.44
CA LEU A 639 -3.43 -15.06 -7.24
C LEU A 639 -2.71 -15.25 -8.56
N LEU A 640 -3.39 -14.95 -9.67
CA LEU A 640 -2.79 -14.90 -11.00
C LEU A 640 -2.30 -13.48 -11.27
N VAL A 641 -1.03 -13.36 -11.64
CA VAL A 641 -0.37 -12.10 -12.00
C VAL A 641 0.00 -12.16 -13.46
N PHE A 642 -0.60 -11.28 -14.25
CA PHE A 642 -0.32 -11.11 -15.67
C PHE A 642 0.80 -10.08 -15.81
N SER A 643 1.87 -10.41 -16.50
CA SER A 643 3.02 -9.52 -16.74
C SER A 643 3.46 -9.56 -18.21
N THR A 644 4.34 -8.64 -18.58
CA THR A 644 4.89 -8.57 -19.96
C THR A 644 5.81 -9.75 -20.33
N ASP A 645 6.16 -10.60 -19.37
CA ASP A 645 7.00 -11.79 -19.54
C ASP A 645 6.28 -13.12 -19.26
N GLY A 646 4.98 -13.10 -18.96
CA GLY A 646 4.14 -14.29 -18.80
C GLY A 646 3.04 -14.13 -17.77
N ILE A 647 2.51 -15.25 -17.30
CA ILE A 647 1.47 -15.30 -16.26
C ILE A 647 2.00 -16.12 -15.10
N TRP A 648 1.94 -15.57 -13.90
CA TRP A 648 2.51 -16.15 -12.69
C TRP A 648 1.40 -16.48 -11.70
N ALA A 649 1.60 -17.53 -10.89
CA ALA A 649 0.73 -17.84 -9.76
C ALA A 649 1.46 -17.55 -8.45
N MET A 650 0.79 -16.82 -7.55
CA MET A 650 1.22 -16.60 -6.18
C MET A 650 0.41 -17.47 -5.23
N GLU A 651 1.09 -18.26 -4.40
CA GLU A 651 0.49 -19.17 -3.43
C GLU A 651 0.32 -18.47 -2.08
N VAL A 652 -0.79 -18.78 -1.40
CA VAL A 652 -1.09 -18.26 -0.07
C VAL A 652 -0.25 -19.01 0.96
N SER A 653 0.52 -18.29 1.78
CA SER A 653 1.25 -18.84 2.91
C SER A 653 0.31 -19.13 4.09
N ASP A 654 0.82 -19.84 5.11
CA ASP A 654 0.08 -20.08 6.37
C ASP A 654 -0.31 -18.77 7.10
N THR A 655 0.39 -17.66 6.82
CA THR A 655 0.09 -16.32 7.35
C THR A 655 -0.95 -15.55 6.52
N GLY A 656 -1.44 -16.15 5.43
CA GLY A 656 -2.39 -15.51 4.50
C GLY A 656 -1.78 -14.44 3.60
N LEU A 657 -0.45 -14.32 3.57
CA LEU A 657 0.31 -13.51 2.61
C LEU A 657 0.64 -14.35 1.38
N TYR A 658 1.17 -13.73 0.32
CA TYR A 658 1.50 -14.44 -0.90
C TYR A 658 3.00 -14.71 -1.03
N SER A 659 3.35 -15.79 -1.72
CA SER A 659 4.70 -16.06 -2.19
C SER A 659 4.68 -16.50 -3.65
N VAL A 660 5.67 -16.08 -4.44
CA VAL A 660 5.73 -16.38 -5.87
C VAL A 660 6.20 -17.82 -6.08
N LYS A 661 5.48 -18.59 -6.91
CA LYS A 661 5.77 -20.02 -7.13
C LYS A 661 6.49 -20.28 -8.45
N GLN A 662 5.74 -20.31 -9.56
CA GLN A 662 6.24 -20.65 -10.89
C GLN A 662 5.35 -20.01 -11.97
N PRO A 663 5.87 -19.76 -13.18
CA PRO A 663 5.05 -19.27 -14.28
C PRO A 663 4.00 -20.32 -14.68
N VAL A 664 2.74 -19.91 -14.78
CA VAL A 664 1.60 -20.71 -15.23
C VAL A 664 1.58 -20.82 -16.75
N SER A 665 1.83 -19.71 -17.44
CA SER A 665 1.94 -19.65 -18.90
C SER A 665 2.99 -18.63 -19.34
N ARG A 666 3.50 -18.84 -20.56
CA ARG A 666 4.35 -17.85 -21.27
C ARG A 666 3.54 -16.96 -22.21
N ASP A 667 2.23 -17.20 -22.34
CA ASP A 667 1.35 -16.28 -23.06
C ASP A 667 1.30 -14.93 -22.32
N VAL A 668 1.29 -13.84 -23.08
CA VAL A 668 1.27 -12.47 -22.56
C VAL A 668 -0.08 -11.84 -22.89
N CYS A 669 -0.72 -11.21 -21.90
CA CYS A 669 -1.97 -10.51 -22.12
C CYS A 669 -1.73 -9.26 -22.97
N SER A 670 -2.44 -9.14 -24.09
CA SER A 670 -2.30 -8.00 -25.01
C SER A 670 -3.33 -6.89 -24.75
N ASN A 671 -4.42 -7.20 -24.05
CA ASN A 671 -5.44 -6.25 -23.64
C ASN A 671 -5.75 -6.41 -22.14
N PRO A 672 -5.06 -5.68 -21.24
CA PRO A 672 -5.21 -5.84 -19.80
C PRO A 672 -6.62 -5.55 -19.26
N VAL A 673 -7.40 -4.69 -19.94
CA VAL A 673 -8.79 -4.36 -19.55
C VAL A 673 -9.73 -5.56 -19.78
N SER A 674 -9.30 -6.57 -20.54
CA SER A 674 -10.07 -7.80 -20.76
C SER A 674 -9.99 -8.81 -19.61
N ILE A 675 -9.02 -8.68 -18.70
CA ILE A 675 -8.82 -9.65 -17.61
C ILE A 675 -10.07 -9.68 -16.73
N THR A 676 -10.80 -10.79 -16.79
CA THR A 676 -12.11 -10.93 -16.14
C THR A 676 -12.18 -12.27 -15.43
N GLN A 677 -12.46 -12.22 -14.13
CA GLN A 677 -12.74 -13.40 -13.33
C GLN A 677 -14.16 -13.92 -13.64
N ILE A 678 -14.27 -15.23 -13.78
CA ILE A 678 -15.54 -15.97 -13.95
C ILE A 678 -15.59 -17.14 -12.95
N ASP A 679 -16.63 -17.99 -12.99
CA ASP A 679 -16.89 -19.04 -12.00
C ASP A 679 -15.84 -20.17 -11.95
N GLY A 680 -14.70 -19.89 -11.32
CA GLY A 680 -13.58 -20.83 -11.17
C GLY A 680 -12.44 -20.62 -12.16
N ALA A 681 -12.49 -19.58 -12.98
CA ALA A 681 -11.53 -19.36 -14.05
C ALA A 681 -11.32 -17.86 -14.33
N VAL A 682 -10.31 -17.53 -15.13
CA VAL A 682 -10.04 -16.17 -15.60
C VAL A 682 -9.95 -16.17 -17.11
N VAL A 683 -10.68 -15.25 -17.75
CA VAL A 683 -10.57 -15.00 -19.19
C VAL A 683 -9.78 -13.73 -19.45
N PHE A 684 -9.01 -13.74 -20.54
CA PHE A 684 -8.15 -12.62 -20.93
C PHE A 684 -7.78 -12.74 -22.41
N VAL A 685 -7.37 -11.65 -23.03
CA VAL A 685 -7.01 -11.61 -24.45
C VAL A 685 -5.49 -11.63 -24.62
N THR A 686 -5.05 -12.37 -25.63
CA THR A 686 -3.66 -12.40 -26.16
C THR A 686 -3.67 -12.07 -27.65
N GLU A 687 -2.50 -11.97 -28.29
CA GLU A 687 -2.40 -11.85 -29.74
C GLU A 687 -3.06 -13.02 -30.50
N LYS A 688 -3.19 -14.20 -29.86
CA LYS A 688 -3.87 -15.36 -30.44
C LYS A 688 -5.40 -15.26 -30.39
N GLY A 689 -5.94 -14.39 -29.53
CA GLY A 689 -7.36 -14.25 -29.24
C GLY A 689 -7.72 -14.44 -27.76
N LEU A 690 -8.97 -14.79 -27.49
CA LEU A 690 -9.51 -14.96 -26.13
C LEU A 690 -9.04 -16.27 -25.51
N MET A 691 -8.38 -16.17 -24.36
CA MET A 691 -7.85 -17.26 -23.57
C MET A 691 -8.65 -17.48 -22.29
N LEU A 692 -8.56 -18.69 -21.75
CA LEU A 692 -9.12 -19.11 -20.46
C LEU A 692 -8.02 -19.76 -19.62
N ILE A 693 -7.89 -19.36 -18.36
CA ILE A 693 -7.13 -20.08 -17.33
C ILE A 693 -8.12 -20.70 -16.34
N ASP A 694 -8.11 -22.03 -16.26
CA ASP A 694 -8.83 -22.82 -15.27
C ASP A 694 -7.83 -23.71 -14.53
N GLY A 695 -7.51 -23.35 -13.29
CA GLY A 695 -6.41 -23.97 -12.54
C GLY A 695 -5.08 -23.85 -13.27
N SER A 696 -4.49 -24.98 -13.66
CA SER A 696 -3.24 -25.04 -14.46
C SER A 696 -3.48 -25.16 -15.97
N ASN A 697 -4.73 -25.26 -16.41
CA ASN A 697 -5.08 -25.42 -17.82
C ASN A 697 -5.25 -24.05 -18.48
N VAL A 698 -4.52 -23.82 -19.57
CA VAL A 698 -4.61 -22.60 -20.38
C VAL A 698 -5.09 -22.97 -21.77
N ALA A 699 -6.24 -22.44 -22.18
CA ALA A 699 -6.90 -22.80 -23.43
C ALA A 699 -7.32 -21.57 -24.25
N LEU A 700 -7.22 -21.66 -25.58
CA LEU A 700 -7.72 -20.65 -26.51
C LEU A 700 -9.21 -20.89 -26.78
N LEU A 701 -10.08 -20.04 -26.22
CA LEU A 701 -11.54 -20.12 -26.40
C LEU A 701 -11.99 -19.66 -27.79
N SER A 702 -11.30 -18.68 -28.37
CA SER A 702 -11.64 -18.14 -29.68
C SER A 702 -10.99 -18.89 -30.84
N ALA A 703 -10.55 -20.13 -30.64
CA ALA A 703 -9.90 -20.92 -31.69
C ALA A 703 -10.78 -21.06 -32.94
N GLU A 704 -12.10 -21.19 -32.75
CA GLU A 704 -13.09 -21.28 -33.83
C GLU A 704 -13.18 -20.00 -34.67
N LEU A 705 -12.80 -18.85 -34.12
CA LEU A 705 -12.85 -17.56 -34.81
C LEU A 705 -11.52 -17.19 -35.47
N ASN A 706 -10.48 -18.03 -35.35
CA ASN A 706 -9.18 -17.77 -35.93
C ASN A 706 -9.11 -18.34 -37.36
N GLY A 707 -9.61 -17.56 -38.33
CA GLY A 707 -9.55 -17.90 -39.75
C GLY A 707 -9.81 -16.69 -40.64
N PRO A 708 -9.90 -16.88 -41.97
CA PRO A 708 -10.12 -15.76 -42.87
C PRO A 708 -11.52 -15.15 -42.67
N ASP A 709 -11.54 -13.81 -42.70
CA ASP A 709 -12.75 -12.99 -42.67
C ASP A 709 -13.80 -13.49 -43.67
N PHE A 710 -15.07 -13.41 -43.26
CA PHE A 710 -16.17 -13.71 -44.17
C PHE A 710 -16.35 -12.60 -45.21
N ASP A 711 -16.04 -12.92 -46.47
CA ASP A 711 -16.24 -12.01 -47.60
C ASP A 711 -17.72 -11.93 -48.02
N LEU A 712 -18.40 -10.91 -47.52
CA LEU A 712 -19.78 -10.58 -47.89
C LEU A 712 -19.93 -10.21 -49.38
N THR A 713 -18.88 -9.70 -50.04
CA THR A 713 -18.95 -9.26 -51.45
C THR A 713 -19.15 -10.43 -52.42
N GLY A 714 -18.78 -11.64 -52.00
CA GLY A 714 -19.03 -12.88 -52.74
C GLY A 714 -20.50 -13.29 -52.78
N VAL A 715 -21.37 -12.70 -51.96
CA VAL A 715 -22.81 -13.01 -51.91
C VAL A 715 -23.61 -11.93 -52.63
N ALA A 716 -24.11 -12.24 -53.82
CA ALA A 716 -24.86 -11.28 -54.64
C ALA A 716 -26.13 -10.79 -53.94
N ASP A 717 -26.44 -9.50 -54.11
CA ASP A 717 -27.64 -8.83 -53.59
C ASP A 717 -27.80 -8.83 -52.05
N ILE A 718 -26.76 -9.21 -51.29
CA ILE A 718 -26.84 -9.29 -49.83
C ILE A 718 -27.05 -7.92 -49.18
N ASP A 719 -26.39 -6.87 -49.68
CA ASP A 719 -26.55 -5.51 -49.20
C ASP A 719 -28.00 -5.03 -49.36
N THR A 720 -28.64 -5.39 -50.48
CA THR A 720 -30.05 -5.09 -50.73
C THR A 720 -30.98 -5.83 -49.76
N VAL A 721 -30.63 -7.06 -49.37
CA VAL A 721 -31.38 -7.81 -48.34
C VAL A 721 -31.20 -7.16 -46.97
N MET A 722 -29.97 -6.79 -46.60
CA MET A 722 -29.70 -6.11 -45.32
C MET A 722 -30.42 -4.77 -45.23
N GLU A 723 -30.36 -3.95 -46.28
CA GLU A 723 -31.03 -2.63 -46.34
C GLU A 723 -32.55 -2.75 -46.23
N LYS A 724 -33.17 -3.65 -47.00
CA LYS A 724 -34.63 -3.87 -46.96
C LYS A 724 -35.12 -4.38 -45.62
N GLU A 725 -34.33 -5.22 -44.98
CA GLU A 725 -34.63 -5.73 -43.65
C GLU A 725 -34.15 -4.77 -42.54
N GLY A 726 -33.59 -3.59 -42.85
CA GLY A 726 -33.14 -2.63 -41.84
C GLY A 726 -32.07 -3.19 -40.91
N ILE A 727 -31.28 -4.16 -41.38
CA ILE A 727 -30.13 -4.71 -40.66
C ILE A 727 -28.94 -3.79 -40.92
N THR A 728 -28.46 -3.11 -39.88
CA THR A 728 -27.33 -2.17 -39.95
C THR A 728 -26.18 -2.67 -39.08
N GLY A 729 -24.94 -2.27 -39.40
CA GLY A 729 -23.77 -2.53 -38.54
C GLY A 729 -23.08 -3.91 -38.68
N ILE A 730 -23.57 -4.81 -39.54
CA ILE A 730 -22.97 -6.16 -39.74
C ILE A 730 -21.70 -6.13 -40.59
N SER A 731 -21.50 -5.12 -41.43
CA SER A 731 -20.33 -4.99 -42.31
C SER A 731 -18.99 -4.88 -41.57
N GLY A 732 -19.00 -4.56 -40.27
CA GLY A 732 -17.81 -4.51 -39.42
C GLY A 732 -17.50 -5.80 -38.67
N ILE A 733 -18.31 -6.86 -38.81
CA ILE A 733 -18.16 -8.16 -38.12
C ILE A 733 -17.29 -9.09 -38.98
N THR A 734 -16.05 -8.69 -39.25
CA THR A 734 -15.14 -9.47 -40.10
C THR A 734 -13.86 -9.86 -39.39
N ASP A 735 -13.37 -9.04 -38.44
CA ASP A 735 -12.12 -9.26 -37.70
C ASP A 735 -12.36 -9.45 -36.19
N PRO A 736 -12.65 -10.68 -35.71
CA PRO A 736 -12.81 -10.97 -34.29
C PRO A 736 -11.54 -10.73 -33.48
N ILE A 737 -10.37 -11.08 -34.03
CA ILE A 737 -9.10 -11.03 -33.30
C ILE A 737 -8.70 -9.58 -33.03
N GLY A 738 -8.82 -8.69 -34.02
CA GLY A 738 -8.62 -7.27 -33.85
C GLY A 738 -9.65 -6.63 -32.91
N PHE A 739 -10.91 -7.09 -32.94
CA PHE A 739 -11.92 -6.66 -31.97
C PHE A 739 -11.50 -6.99 -30.53
N PHE A 740 -10.99 -8.20 -30.26
CA PHE A 740 -10.58 -8.60 -28.92
C PHE A 740 -9.44 -7.76 -28.34
N GLN A 741 -8.56 -7.20 -29.17
CA GLN A 741 -7.45 -6.36 -28.72
C GLN A 741 -7.90 -5.06 -28.03
N THR A 742 -9.16 -4.66 -28.20
CA THR A 742 -9.70 -3.40 -27.63
C THR A 742 -11.00 -3.58 -26.86
N CYS A 743 -11.50 -4.83 -26.74
CA CYS A 743 -12.77 -5.08 -26.08
C CYS A 743 -12.67 -5.05 -24.54
N ARG A 744 -13.82 -4.91 -23.90
CA ARG A 744 -14.04 -5.20 -22.49
C ARG A 744 -14.89 -6.46 -22.38
N ILE A 745 -14.80 -7.16 -21.25
CA ILE A 745 -15.55 -8.40 -21.03
C ILE A 745 -16.45 -8.21 -19.81
N ALA A 746 -17.73 -8.51 -19.98
CA ALA A 746 -18.69 -8.67 -18.90
C ALA A 746 -19.11 -10.14 -18.81
N TYR A 747 -19.30 -10.64 -17.59
CA TYR A 747 -19.74 -12.01 -17.34
C TYR A 747 -21.18 -12.03 -16.84
N ASP A 748 -22.04 -12.72 -17.58
CA ASP A 748 -23.41 -13.02 -17.21
C ASP A 748 -23.42 -14.30 -16.36
N TYR A 749 -23.49 -14.14 -15.04
CA TYR A 749 -23.45 -15.25 -14.09
C TYR A 749 -24.66 -16.19 -14.22
N ALA A 750 -25.86 -15.64 -14.48
CA ALA A 750 -27.08 -16.43 -14.49
C ALA A 750 -27.20 -17.30 -15.76
N ASN A 751 -26.76 -16.78 -16.91
CA ASN A 751 -26.89 -17.47 -18.19
C ASN A 751 -25.57 -18.05 -18.71
N GLN A 752 -24.47 -17.94 -17.94
CA GLN A 752 -23.12 -18.42 -18.25
C GLN A 752 -22.61 -17.94 -19.62
N ARG A 753 -22.61 -16.61 -19.82
CA ARG A 753 -22.19 -15.97 -21.08
C ARG A 753 -21.12 -14.92 -20.86
N LEU A 754 -20.18 -14.85 -21.79
CA LEU A 754 -19.25 -13.74 -21.90
C LEU A 754 -19.80 -12.75 -22.93
N VAL A 755 -19.93 -11.49 -22.54
CA VAL A 755 -20.27 -10.38 -23.44
C VAL A 755 -19.01 -9.55 -23.64
N LEU A 756 -18.44 -9.63 -24.84
CA LEU A 756 -17.26 -8.88 -25.25
C LEU A 756 -17.70 -7.66 -26.05
N PHE A 757 -17.60 -6.48 -25.46
CA PHE A 757 -18.10 -5.24 -26.05
C PHE A 757 -16.99 -4.21 -26.21
N ASN A 758 -17.15 -3.32 -27.20
CA ASN A 758 -16.29 -2.15 -27.37
C ASN A 758 -17.23 -0.93 -27.52
N PRO A 759 -17.09 0.10 -26.66
CA PRO A 759 -17.96 1.30 -26.72
C PRO A 759 -17.95 2.04 -28.07
N GLU A 760 -16.91 1.83 -28.89
CA GLU A 760 -16.77 2.43 -30.23
C GLU A 760 -17.43 1.59 -31.33
N LYS A 761 -17.94 0.40 -31.00
CA LYS A 761 -18.54 -0.54 -31.97
C LYS A 761 -20.03 -0.73 -31.68
N PRO A 762 -20.88 -0.76 -32.72
CA PRO A 762 -22.33 -0.95 -32.56
C PRO A 762 -22.73 -2.40 -32.28
N TYR A 763 -21.76 -3.28 -32.06
CA TYR A 763 -21.97 -4.71 -31.84
C TYR A 763 -21.04 -5.24 -30.75
N ALA A 764 -21.43 -6.35 -30.13
CA ALA A 764 -20.63 -7.12 -29.18
C ALA A 764 -20.55 -8.58 -29.64
N TYR A 765 -19.45 -9.25 -29.31
CA TYR A 765 -19.36 -10.71 -29.39
C TYR A 765 -19.92 -11.32 -28.12
N LEU A 766 -20.64 -12.43 -28.28
CA LEU A 766 -21.18 -13.20 -27.18
C LEU A 766 -20.67 -14.64 -27.29
N PHE A 767 -20.12 -15.16 -26.20
CA PHE A 767 -19.74 -16.56 -26.08
C PHE A 767 -20.60 -17.23 -25.02
N SER A 768 -21.36 -18.25 -25.43
CA SER A 768 -22.10 -19.11 -24.49
C SER A 768 -21.19 -20.23 -24.02
N ILE A 769 -20.90 -20.27 -22.71
CA ILE A 769 -20.01 -21.28 -22.12
C ILE A 769 -20.65 -22.66 -22.21
N ASP A 770 -21.96 -22.74 -21.97
CA ASP A 770 -22.75 -23.99 -22.00
C ASP A 770 -22.73 -24.66 -23.38
N SER A 771 -22.99 -23.89 -24.44
CA SER A 771 -23.06 -24.43 -25.81
C SER A 771 -21.74 -24.37 -26.55
N ARG A 772 -20.70 -23.75 -25.97
CA ARG A 772 -19.42 -23.43 -26.60
C ARG A 772 -19.60 -22.83 -27.99
N SER A 773 -20.48 -21.84 -28.09
CA SER A 773 -20.82 -21.24 -29.38
C SER A 773 -20.69 -19.73 -29.35
N TRP A 774 -20.27 -19.19 -30.49
CA TRP A 774 -20.11 -17.77 -30.71
C TRP A 774 -21.31 -17.18 -31.44
N ALA A 775 -21.71 -15.99 -31.00
CA ALA A 775 -22.70 -15.13 -31.63
C ALA A 775 -22.25 -13.66 -31.57
N THR A 776 -22.97 -12.79 -32.24
CA THR A 776 -22.88 -11.34 -32.06
C THR A 776 -24.24 -10.77 -31.66
N MET A 777 -24.24 -9.60 -31.06
CA MET A 777 -25.46 -8.88 -30.67
C MET A 777 -25.30 -7.38 -30.87
N ASP A 778 -26.42 -6.66 -30.92
CA ASP A 778 -26.44 -5.20 -30.83
C ASP A 778 -25.72 -4.74 -29.55
N SER A 779 -24.90 -3.70 -29.64
CA SER A 779 -24.22 -3.13 -28.48
C SER A 779 -24.27 -1.61 -28.49
N GLY A 780 -24.75 -1.06 -27.39
CA GLY A 780 -24.55 0.34 -27.00
C GLY A 780 -23.82 0.47 -25.65
N PHE A 781 -23.15 -0.61 -25.23
CA PHE A 781 -22.57 -0.71 -23.89
C PHE A 781 -21.34 0.17 -23.74
N ILE A 782 -21.30 0.95 -22.67
CA ILE A 782 -20.21 1.91 -22.40
C ILE A 782 -19.30 1.48 -21.24
N SER A 783 -19.85 0.75 -20.27
CA SER A 783 -19.12 0.23 -19.11
C SER A 783 -19.80 -1.00 -18.52
N SER A 784 -19.04 -1.74 -17.71
CA SER A 784 -19.52 -2.84 -16.90
C SER A 784 -18.94 -2.73 -15.49
N VAL A 785 -19.75 -3.02 -14.48
CA VAL A 785 -19.35 -3.03 -13.07
C VAL A 785 -19.85 -4.32 -12.42
N THR A 786 -18.93 -5.08 -11.85
CA THR A 786 -19.23 -6.36 -11.20
C THR A 786 -19.42 -6.16 -9.69
N ASP A 787 -20.49 -6.74 -9.14
CA ASP A 787 -20.79 -6.82 -7.69
C ASP A 787 -21.39 -8.20 -7.45
N TYR A 788 -20.52 -9.21 -7.33
CA TYR A 788 -20.93 -10.62 -7.32
C TYR A 788 -22.12 -10.88 -6.36
N PRO A 789 -23.14 -11.64 -6.79
CA PRO A 789 -23.26 -12.39 -8.06
C PRO A 789 -23.81 -11.58 -9.25
N ASP A 790 -23.88 -10.25 -9.14
CA ASP A 790 -24.40 -9.38 -10.20
C ASP A 790 -23.28 -8.80 -11.09
N CYS A 791 -23.67 -8.49 -12.33
CA CYS A 791 -22.85 -7.73 -13.27
C CYS A 791 -23.73 -6.68 -13.94
N TYR A 792 -23.46 -5.41 -13.69
CA TYR A 792 -24.20 -4.29 -14.25
C TYR A 792 -23.54 -3.81 -15.53
N MET A 793 -24.33 -3.59 -16.58
CA MET A 793 -23.86 -2.98 -17.82
C MET A 793 -24.61 -1.67 -18.06
N GLN A 794 -23.90 -0.64 -18.51
CA GLN A 794 -24.48 0.66 -18.77
C GLN A 794 -24.65 0.92 -20.27
N THR A 795 -25.79 1.49 -20.64
CA THR A 795 -26.20 1.87 -22.00
C THR A 795 -26.82 3.27 -21.96
N GLY A 796 -26.03 4.31 -22.21
CA GLY A 796 -26.46 5.69 -21.98
C GLY A 796 -26.84 5.91 -20.51
N ALA A 797 -28.07 6.35 -20.23
CA ALA A 797 -28.56 6.50 -18.85
C ALA A 797 -29.06 5.19 -18.22
N ASP A 798 -29.35 4.16 -19.03
CA ASP A 798 -29.94 2.91 -18.54
C ASP A 798 -28.83 1.98 -18.04
N VAL A 799 -29.03 1.40 -16.85
CA VAL A 799 -28.16 0.36 -16.29
C VAL A 799 -28.94 -0.93 -16.20
N ILE A 800 -28.45 -1.98 -16.86
CA ILE A 800 -29.04 -3.32 -16.85
C ILE A 800 -28.27 -4.23 -15.90
N ASN A 801 -28.96 -5.08 -15.15
CA ASN A 801 -28.33 -6.19 -14.46
C ASN A 801 -28.26 -7.40 -15.41
N LEU A 802 -27.09 -7.62 -16.00
CA LEU A 802 -26.84 -8.71 -16.95
C LEU A 802 -27.08 -10.08 -16.32
N SER A 803 -26.94 -10.21 -15.00
CA SER A 803 -27.09 -11.48 -14.27
C SER A 803 -28.55 -11.83 -13.96
N THR A 804 -29.50 -11.23 -14.67
CA THR A 804 -30.90 -11.63 -14.61
C THR A 804 -31.10 -12.91 -15.44
N PRO A 805 -31.75 -13.97 -14.91
CA PRO A 805 -32.04 -15.17 -15.69
C PRO A 805 -32.86 -14.87 -16.94
N ALA A 806 -32.50 -15.50 -18.06
CA ALA A 806 -33.18 -15.28 -19.33
C ALA A 806 -34.68 -15.62 -19.28
N ASP A 807 -35.53 -14.62 -19.55
CA ASP A 807 -36.96 -14.83 -19.68
C ASP A 807 -37.35 -15.22 -21.12
N TYR A 808 -37.40 -16.52 -21.37
CA TYR A 808 -37.86 -17.07 -22.65
C TYR A 808 -39.34 -16.81 -22.93
N ASN A 809 -40.13 -16.30 -21.98
CA ASN A 809 -41.55 -15.96 -22.19
C ASN A 809 -41.79 -14.46 -22.28
N ALA A 810 -40.73 -13.64 -22.25
CA ALA A 810 -40.85 -12.20 -22.41
C ALA A 810 -41.58 -11.87 -23.72
N SER A 811 -42.44 -10.84 -23.65
CA SER A 811 -43.21 -10.35 -24.80
C SER A 811 -42.35 -9.67 -25.86
N ALA A 812 -41.08 -9.40 -25.54
CA ALA A 812 -40.10 -8.80 -26.42
C ALA A 812 -39.84 -9.68 -27.67
N SER A 813 -39.48 -9.00 -28.77
CA SER A 813 -38.98 -9.64 -29.97
C SER A 813 -37.65 -9.01 -30.37
N LYS A 814 -36.78 -9.81 -30.97
CA LYS A 814 -35.48 -9.36 -31.45
C LYS A 814 -35.35 -9.67 -32.94
N LYS A 815 -34.81 -8.71 -33.67
CA LYS A 815 -34.45 -8.90 -35.06
C LYS A 815 -33.17 -9.72 -35.13
N ILE A 816 -33.24 -10.89 -35.75
CA ILE A 816 -32.12 -11.81 -35.87
C ILE A 816 -31.67 -11.95 -37.32
N MET A 817 -30.38 -12.23 -37.49
CA MET A 817 -29.80 -12.63 -38.77
C MET A 817 -28.89 -13.84 -38.57
N LEU A 818 -29.12 -14.87 -39.38
CA LEU A 818 -28.33 -16.09 -39.38
C LEU A 818 -27.93 -16.42 -40.82
N MET A 819 -26.64 -16.62 -41.05
CA MET A 819 -26.10 -17.09 -42.34
C MET A 819 -25.23 -18.31 -42.13
N SER A 820 -25.55 -19.40 -42.82
CA SER A 820 -24.70 -20.58 -42.84
C SER A 820 -23.39 -20.33 -43.61
N ARG A 821 -22.34 -21.04 -43.21
CA ARG A 821 -21.21 -21.37 -44.06
C ARG A 821 -21.67 -22.23 -45.27
N PRO A 822 -20.81 -22.48 -46.26
CA PRO A 822 -21.18 -23.28 -47.43
C PRO A 822 -21.61 -24.70 -47.06
N ILE A 823 -22.85 -25.03 -47.39
CA ILE A 823 -23.48 -26.33 -47.20
C ILE A 823 -23.24 -27.18 -48.46
N LYS A 824 -22.73 -28.40 -48.26
CA LYS A 824 -22.34 -29.34 -49.32
C LYS A 824 -23.35 -30.47 -49.51
N LEU A 825 -24.14 -30.76 -48.48
CA LEU A 825 -25.10 -31.86 -48.49
C LEU A 825 -24.41 -33.23 -48.68
N GLY A 826 -23.31 -33.42 -47.95
CA GLY A 826 -22.55 -34.67 -47.87
C GLY A 826 -21.37 -34.86 -48.84
N ASP A 827 -21.33 -34.20 -50.00
CA ASP A 827 -20.19 -34.27 -50.95
C ASP A 827 -20.09 -33.00 -51.83
N ASP A 828 -19.14 -32.92 -52.77
CA ASP A 828 -19.01 -31.78 -53.72
C ASP A 828 -19.72 -32.01 -55.08
N GLY A 829 -20.63 -32.99 -55.14
CA GLY A 829 -21.45 -33.28 -56.31
C GLY A 829 -22.45 -32.16 -56.63
N LEU A 830 -22.92 -32.13 -57.88
CA LEU A 830 -23.96 -31.19 -58.31
C LEU A 830 -25.33 -31.60 -57.72
N LYS A 831 -26.01 -30.70 -57.03
CA LYS A 831 -27.38 -30.90 -56.52
C LYS A 831 -28.31 -29.79 -56.99
N THR A 832 -29.59 -30.12 -57.14
CA THR A 832 -30.66 -29.14 -57.23
C THR A 832 -31.41 -29.16 -55.90
N VAL A 833 -31.35 -28.07 -55.12
CA VAL A 833 -32.17 -27.90 -53.93
C VAL A 833 -33.61 -27.64 -54.37
N ASN A 834 -34.56 -28.39 -53.80
CA ASN A 834 -35.99 -28.36 -54.13
C ASN A 834 -36.80 -27.58 -53.09
N ALA A 835 -36.42 -27.66 -51.82
CA ALA A 835 -37.01 -26.90 -50.74
C ALA A 835 -36.03 -26.78 -49.56
N VAL A 836 -36.15 -25.68 -48.82
CA VAL A 836 -35.44 -25.42 -47.57
C VAL A 836 -36.48 -24.99 -46.53
N VAL A 837 -36.45 -25.61 -45.36
CA VAL A 837 -37.44 -25.36 -44.29
C VAL A 837 -36.71 -25.21 -42.96
N ASN A 838 -36.79 -24.03 -42.35
CA ASN A 838 -36.38 -23.84 -40.96
C ASN A 838 -37.44 -24.50 -40.06
N ARG A 839 -37.00 -25.46 -39.23
CA ARG A 839 -37.84 -26.21 -38.29
C ARG A 839 -37.58 -25.70 -36.87
N GLY A 840 -38.65 -25.47 -36.13
CA GLY A 840 -38.59 -25.03 -34.73
C GLY A 840 -39.91 -24.44 -34.27
N THR A 841 -39.92 -23.85 -33.08
CA THR A 841 -41.07 -23.13 -32.54
C THR A 841 -41.04 -21.72 -33.09
N MET A 842 -41.78 -21.43 -34.15
CA MET A 842 -41.82 -20.09 -34.73
C MET A 842 -43.09 -19.83 -35.53
N GLU A 843 -43.54 -18.59 -35.52
CA GLU A 843 -44.64 -18.11 -36.35
C GLU A 843 -44.29 -18.25 -37.83
N LYS A 844 -45.29 -18.62 -38.63
CA LYS A 844 -45.10 -18.85 -40.07
C LYS A 844 -45.04 -17.55 -40.88
N SER A 845 -45.50 -16.45 -40.31
CA SER A 845 -45.50 -15.10 -40.89
C SER A 845 -44.32 -14.27 -40.37
N GLY A 846 -43.79 -13.40 -41.23
CA GLY A 846 -42.69 -12.49 -40.88
C GLY A 846 -41.29 -13.08 -41.12
N GLY A 847 -40.35 -12.22 -41.50
CA GLY A 847 -38.97 -12.58 -41.87
C GLY A 847 -38.80 -13.14 -43.28
N GLY A 848 -37.55 -13.22 -43.72
CA GLY A 848 -37.12 -13.74 -45.01
C GLY A 848 -36.17 -14.93 -44.86
N LEU A 849 -36.37 -15.95 -45.70
CA LEU A 849 -35.46 -17.06 -45.89
C LEU A 849 -34.93 -16.99 -47.33
N VAL A 850 -33.62 -16.86 -47.49
CA VAL A 850 -32.96 -16.78 -48.80
C VAL A 850 -31.97 -17.93 -48.94
N VAL A 851 -32.03 -18.61 -50.08
CA VAL A 851 -31.11 -19.68 -50.46
C VAL A 851 -30.21 -19.16 -51.56
N PHE A 852 -28.91 -19.11 -51.28
CA PHE A 852 -27.88 -18.81 -52.26
C PHE A 852 -27.21 -20.10 -52.72
N ALA A 853 -26.70 -20.11 -53.95
CA ALA A 853 -25.99 -21.25 -54.50
C ALA A 853 -24.75 -20.84 -55.30
N SER A 854 -23.75 -21.71 -55.33
CA SER A 854 -22.48 -21.49 -56.01
C SER A 854 -21.94 -22.76 -56.68
N HIS A 855 -21.22 -22.56 -57.78
CA HIS A 855 -20.46 -23.62 -58.46
C HIS A 855 -19.00 -23.68 -58.00
N ASP A 856 -18.43 -22.54 -57.62
CA ASP A 856 -17.01 -22.36 -57.33
C ASP A 856 -16.73 -22.21 -55.81
N GLY A 857 -17.75 -21.94 -55.02
CA GLY A 857 -17.65 -21.75 -53.58
C GLY A 857 -17.30 -20.32 -53.16
N PHE A 858 -17.10 -19.41 -54.13
CA PHE A 858 -16.72 -18.00 -53.90
C PHE A 858 -17.85 -17.05 -54.27
N LYS A 859 -18.48 -17.24 -55.44
CA LYS A 859 -19.59 -16.39 -55.91
C LYS A 859 -20.91 -17.10 -55.68
N TYR A 860 -21.74 -16.53 -54.82
CA TYR A 860 -23.05 -17.03 -54.45
C TYR A 860 -24.14 -16.16 -55.08
N VAL A 861 -25.06 -16.80 -55.82
CA VAL A 861 -26.21 -16.14 -56.42
C VAL A 861 -27.50 -16.60 -55.74
N PRO A 862 -28.51 -15.72 -55.56
CA PRO A 862 -29.79 -16.11 -54.99
C PRO A 862 -30.51 -17.08 -55.95
N VAL A 863 -30.87 -18.27 -55.46
CA VAL A 863 -31.64 -19.27 -56.22
C VAL A 863 -33.08 -19.40 -55.75
N GLY A 864 -33.41 -18.81 -54.60
CA GLY A 864 -34.75 -18.77 -54.08
C GLY A 864 -34.86 -17.93 -52.83
N SER A 865 -36.01 -17.28 -52.65
CA SER A 865 -36.36 -16.57 -51.43
C SER A 865 -37.84 -16.75 -51.11
N ALA A 866 -38.20 -16.64 -49.84
CA ALA A 866 -39.59 -16.62 -49.38
C ALA A 866 -39.72 -15.80 -48.10
N ILE A 867 -40.91 -15.24 -47.90
CA ILE A 867 -41.31 -14.69 -46.61
C ILE A 867 -41.75 -15.86 -45.72
N GLY A 868 -41.25 -15.90 -44.48
CA GLY A 868 -41.50 -16.98 -43.52
C GLY A 868 -40.42 -18.07 -43.51
N SER A 869 -40.75 -19.24 -42.96
CA SER A 869 -39.76 -20.29 -42.63
C SER A 869 -39.52 -21.35 -43.72
N ARG A 870 -40.09 -21.18 -44.93
CA ARG A 870 -40.03 -22.19 -45.98
C ARG A 870 -39.88 -21.59 -47.38
N VAL A 871 -38.81 -22.00 -48.06
CA VAL A 871 -38.66 -21.85 -49.51
C VAL A 871 -38.99 -23.19 -50.16
N SER A 872 -39.87 -23.20 -51.15
CA SER A 872 -40.30 -24.44 -51.80
C SER A 872 -40.47 -24.27 -53.30
N ARG A 873 -40.56 -25.39 -54.03
CA ARG A 873 -40.68 -25.44 -55.49
C ARG A 873 -39.48 -24.82 -56.22
N LEU A 874 -38.30 -24.91 -55.61
CA LEU A 874 -37.06 -24.55 -56.28
C LEU A 874 -36.82 -25.55 -57.41
N GLN A 875 -36.75 -25.01 -58.63
CA GLN A 875 -36.41 -25.71 -59.85
C GLN A 875 -35.38 -24.86 -60.60
N GLY A 876 -34.32 -25.49 -61.11
CA GLY A 876 -33.27 -24.75 -61.79
C GLY A 876 -31.96 -25.50 -61.94
N SER A 877 -30.92 -24.75 -62.31
CA SER A 877 -29.56 -25.23 -62.51
C SER A 877 -29.03 -25.93 -61.25
N PRO A 878 -28.24 -27.01 -61.39
CA PRO A 878 -27.62 -27.65 -60.25
C PRO A 878 -26.36 -26.91 -59.81
N TYR A 879 -26.10 -26.87 -58.50
CA TYR A 879 -24.96 -26.20 -57.86
C TYR A 879 -24.25 -27.15 -56.90
N LYS A 880 -23.04 -26.80 -56.47
CA LYS A 880 -22.27 -27.62 -55.52
C LYS A 880 -22.45 -27.18 -54.08
N TYR A 881 -22.48 -25.87 -53.87
CA TYR A 881 -22.47 -25.27 -52.54
C TYR A 881 -23.69 -24.38 -52.36
N PHE A 882 -24.26 -24.37 -51.16
CA PHE A 882 -25.44 -23.58 -50.82
C PHE A 882 -25.19 -22.77 -49.55
N ARG A 883 -25.74 -21.57 -49.45
CA ARG A 883 -25.78 -20.79 -48.21
C ARG A 883 -27.21 -20.44 -47.89
N ILE A 884 -27.57 -20.50 -46.61
CA ILE A 884 -28.92 -20.19 -46.14
C ILE A 884 -28.83 -18.94 -45.28
N LEU A 885 -29.56 -17.90 -45.68
CA LEU A 885 -29.76 -16.67 -44.92
C LEU A 885 -31.17 -16.68 -44.33
N THR A 886 -31.26 -16.53 -43.02
CA THR A 886 -32.51 -16.31 -42.30
C THR A 886 -32.46 -14.94 -41.65
N VAL A 887 -33.44 -14.10 -41.94
CA VAL A 887 -33.67 -12.83 -41.26
C VAL A 887 -35.08 -12.85 -40.71
N LYS A 888 -35.27 -12.58 -39.42
CA LYS A 888 -36.60 -12.62 -38.82
C LYS A 888 -36.69 -11.78 -37.56
N ASP A 889 -37.85 -11.18 -37.29
CA ASP A 889 -38.18 -10.71 -35.95
C ASP A 889 -38.73 -11.89 -35.14
N MET A 890 -37.95 -12.36 -34.17
CA MET A 890 -38.29 -13.54 -33.37
C MET A 890 -38.68 -13.15 -31.94
N LYS A 891 -39.77 -13.73 -31.42
CA LYS A 891 -40.15 -13.60 -30.01
C LYS A 891 -39.23 -14.46 -29.13
N MET A 892 -39.08 -14.13 -27.85
CA MET A 892 -38.17 -14.84 -26.95
C MET A 892 -38.52 -16.33 -26.76
N ASN A 893 -39.78 -16.71 -26.95
CA ASN A 893 -40.24 -18.10 -26.89
C ASN A 893 -40.04 -18.87 -28.21
N GLU A 894 -39.60 -18.20 -29.27
CA GLU A 894 -39.33 -18.82 -30.55
C GLU A 894 -37.91 -19.41 -30.64
N SER A 895 -37.73 -20.36 -31.55
CA SER A 895 -36.44 -21.01 -31.80
C SER A 895 -36.35 -21.66 -33.18
N ILE A 896 -35.14 -21.80 -33.71
CA ILE A 896 -34.81 -22.64 -34.87
C ILE A 896 -34.05 -23.87 -34.35
N SER A 897 -34.66 -25.04 -34.41
CA SER A 897 -34.06 -26.30 -33.96
C SER A 897 -33.09 -26.87 -35.01
N PHE A 898 -33.48 -26.85 -36.29
CA PHE A 898 -32.67 -27.32 -37.42
C PHE A 898 -33.30 -26.87 -38.74
N THR A 899 -32.57 -27.04 -39.83
CA THR A 899 -33.07 -26.75 -41.19
C THR A 899 -33.11 -28.02 -42.01
N SER A 900 -34.29 -28.35 -42.55
CA SER A 900 -34.50 -29.46 -43.48
C SER A 900 -34.26 -28.99 -44.91
N ILE A 901 -33.31 -29.62 -45.60
CA ILE A 901 -33.01 -29.35 -47.01
C ILE A 901 -33.43 -30.57 -47.83
N TYR A 902 -34.32 -30.35 -48.79
CA TYR A 902 -34.75 -31.35 -49.75
C TYR A 902 -34.02 -31.11 -51.07
N PHE A 903 -33.29 -32.10 -51.57
CA PHE A 903 -32.48 -31.94 -52.77
C PHE A 903 -32.48 -33.17 -53.67
N THR A 904 -32.00 -32.99 -54.90
CA THR A 904 -31.82 -34.07 -55.87
C THR A 904 -30.40 -34.01 -56.44
N ARG A 905 -29.64 -35.10 -56.27
CA ARG A 905 -28.30 -35.25 -56.89
C ARG A 905 -28.40 -35.28 -58.42
N LYS A 906 -27.49 -34.58 -59.08
CA LYS A 906 -27.36 -34.54 -60.54
C LYS A 906 -25.99 -35.09 -60.94
N TRP A 907 -26.00 -36.15 -61.73
CA TRP A 907 -24.79 -36.77 -62.26
C TRP A 907 -24.50 -36.17 -63.64
N ARG A 908 -23.29 -35.65 -63.88
CA ARG A 908 -22.85 -35.29 -65.24
C ARG A 908 -22.60 -36.61 -66.00
N ASN A 909 -23.47 -36.89 -66.97
CA ASN A 909 -23.37 -37.98 -67.95
C ASN A 909 -23.21 -39.41 -67.39
N LYS A 910 -24.32 -40.14 -67.26
CA LYS A 910 -24.32 -41.55 -67.66
C LYS A 910 -24.72 -41.59 -69.14
N PRO A 911 -23.95 -42.23 -70.05
CA PRO A 911 -24.55 -42.69 -71.30
C PRO A 911 -25.70 -43.64 -70.93
N ARG A 912 -26.80 -43.56 -71.68
CA ARG A 912 -27.90 -44.53 -71.56
C ARG A 912 -27.42 -45.95 -71.81
#